data_AF-A0A2E3Q5A2-F1
#
_entry.id   AF-A0A2E3Q5A2-F1
#
_cell.length_a   1.000
_cell.length_b   1.000
_cell.length_c   1.000
_cell.angle_alpha   90.00
_cell.angle_beta   90.00
_cell.angle_gamma   90.00
#
_symmetry.space_group_name_H-M   'P 1'
#
loop_
_entity.id
_entity.type
_entity.pdbx_description
1 polymer ?
#
loop_
_entity_poly.entity_id
_entity_poly.type
_entity_poly.pdbx_seq_one_letter_code
_entity_poly.pdbx_strand_id
1 'polypeptide(L)'
;MGAVMTDHQITLAELPGLLRFIPADSREVWVQVGMGVKDSFGQDGWDAWDDWSQSGAGYKAADAKAVWRSFRKGGVGIASVVKLAKEYGWQPEKRELTAEDKRRLKAEAEARRALRQAEIEADEARASVMREAVASACELIWTKHCKPQGVSPYLERKQVGAFGVGFFHYTVVLAIDDERQRCDVWVGSEVREFFANLPKPRPDSISFLMFKKGSIAIPLRDAAGKLWSLQAINEQGTKLFPKYGRKAGCRHVLGDLAGATVIGEAEGYATAASVHMAKGWPVAMALDSGNMPAVARDLAAQCPDALLVVAGDDDPTKPGNPGRKKAEAAAGEVGGIAAFPTQPAEGEAGQDWNDVHVAWGLEVVAQQLDAALAAPLPLTPSGDPAAEAAPSHEGGGGMAWTAERVAQRFALVEGKTNVYDQFTRAVMKKTAFEALVTKPLAKAWMDSPTKKVIGEAQAERLASQAKLEGKAKKAAVPGMAPAERYVYLDGSQDIWDRQLRQRLPARAVQLALGDAFTLWLNSPERQVVPAANLVFDPRMRKSPETHINTFEGLPLAPLEDMERCAGIVRMLKFLCNGDEAAVHWLTCWLAYPLQNVGAKMDTAVLLHSTMEGSGKSFLLSDIMREIYGDYGATVGQGQLDSSWTAWQSNKLYGVFEEVVSRDQRYNQVGKIKHMVTGKTVRIESKFVNGWEEANYMNAVFLSNEILPWPISENDRRMFVMWPEQTLDERLQKRVAWEIANDGIRAFYHYLLSFDLGAFDERTRPPKTAARQRLVELSRSGWETFLVHWRAGYLGVPFDVALTSDIHDLFLEWCSVNKEHSLTATKLSCFLGTQVPKPDQQIHWYDDFGKRRFSMFFLPSPPPNLSVGDARAMGALVKAFRDRAAEAGWSPTKWEKCKGWVEPFKGAGNVAA
;
A
#
# COMPACT_ATOMS: atom_id res chain seq x y z
N MET A 1 19.54 0.00 -37.15
CA MET A 1 20.41 -0.59 -36.11
C MET A 1 19.52 -1.06 -34.97
N GLY A 2 19.40 -2.37 -34.80
CA GLY A 2 18.36 -3.01 -33.98
C GLY A 2 18.61 -2.87 -32.47
N ALA A 3 17.54 -2.56 -31.73
CA ALA A 3 17.52 -2.63 -30.28
C ALA A 3 17.42 -4.09 -29.82
N VAL A 4 18.44 -4.56 -29.10
CA VAL A 4 18.47 -5.88 -28.48
C VAL A 4 17.59 -5.84 -27.23
N MET A 5 16.42 -6.48 -27.27
CA MET A 5 15.64 -6.79 -26.07
C MET A 5 16.35 -7.92 -25.29
N THR A 6 16.67 -7.67 -24.02
CA THR A 6 17.22 -8.68 -23.10
C THR A 6 16.15 -9.05 -22.06
N ASP A 7 15.32 -10.05 -22.39
CA ASP A 7 14.53 -10.78 -21.39
C ASP A 7 15.14 -12.17 -21.25
N HIS A 8 15.95 -12.37 -20.21
CA HIS A 8 16.64 -13.63 -19.96
C HIS A 8 15.73 -14.51 -19.10
N GLN A 9 14.96 -15.40 -19.72
CA GLN A 9 14.08 -16.35 -19.01
C GLN A 9 14.92 -17.50 -18.43
N ILE A 10 15.07 -17.53 -17.10
CA ILE A 10 15.78 -18.58 -16.36
C ILE A 10 15.05 -19.92 -16.49
N THR A 11 15.79 -20.98 -16.81
CA THR A 11 15.30 -22.36 -16.78
C THR A 11 15.50 -23.02 -15.41
N LEU A 12 14.78 -24.12 -15.14
CA LEU A 12 14.95 -24.88 -13.88
C LEU A 12 16.40 -25.39 -13.71
N ALA A 13 17.06 -25.75 -14.81
CA ALA A 13 18.46 -26.20 -14.81
C ALA A 13 19.46 -25.09 -14.43
N GLU A 14 19.13 -23.84 -14.75
CA GLU A 14 19.96 -22.66 -14.43
C GLU A 14 19.66 -22.12 -13.02
N LEU A 15 18.55 -22.54 -12.41
CA LEU A 15 18.09 -22.05 -11.11
C LEU A 15 19.11 -22.30 -9.98
N PRO A 16 19.69 -23.49 -9.78
CA PRO A 16 20.72 -23.69 -8.75
C PRO A 16 21.95 -22.80 -8.97
N GLY A 17 22.33 -22.61 -10.24
CA GLY A 17 23.44 -21.74 -10.66
C GLY A 17 23.17 -20.26 -10.43
N LEU A 18 21.91 -19.85 -10.37
CA LEU A 18 21.46 -18.52 -10.00
C LEU A 18 21.36 -18.36 -8.47
N LEU A 19 20.74 -19.33 -7.79
CA LEU A 19 20.50 -19.30 -6.35
C LEU A 19 21.80 -19.30 -5.55
N ARG A 20 22.87 -19.96 -6.02
CA ARG A 20 24.19 -19.96 -5.35
C ARG A 20 24.79 -18.56 -5.13
N PHE A 21 24.38 -17.57 -5.90
CA PHE A 21 24.84 -16.19 -5.72
C PHE A 21 24.09 -15.49 -4.59
N ILE A 22 22.88 -15.93 -4.27
CA ILE A 22 22.05 -15.35 -3.21
C ILE A 22 22.38 -16.06 -1.89
N PRO A 23 22.66 -15.36 -0.79
CA PRO A 23 22.86 -15.99 0.52
C PRO A 23 21.52 -16.42 1.14
N ALA A 24 21.44 -17.66 1.64
CA ALA A 24 20.24 -18.22 2.29
C ALA A 24 20.10 -17.85 3.79
N ASP A 25 21.02 -17.05 4.35
CA ASP A 25 21.08 -16.74 5.79
C ASP A 25 19.98 -15.77 6.27
N SER A 26 19.48 -14.91 5.38
CA SER A 26 18.42 -13.95 5.73
C SER A 26 17.06 -14.60 5.58
N ARG A 27 16.29 -14.68 6.68
CA ARG A 27 14.94 -15.24 6.68
C ARG A 27 14.01 -14.59 5.66
N GLU A 28 14.16 -13.28 5.45
CA GLU A 28 13.39 -12.50 4.49
C GLU A 28 13.75 -12.84 3.04
N VAL A 29 15.05 -12.85 2.72
CA VAL A 29 15.56 -13.27 1.41
C VAL A 29 15.17 -14.73 1.13
N TRP A 30 15.31 -15.58 2.13
CA TRP A 30 14.93 -16.98 2.08
C TRP A 30 13.45 -17.19 1.75
N VAL A 31 12.56 -16.41 2.37
CA VAL A 31 11.12 -16.40 2.06
C VAL A 31 10.86 -15.82 0.68
N GLN A 32 11.48 -14.70 0.31
CA GLN A 32 11.26 -14.03 -0.97
C GLN A 32 11.73 -14.87 -2.17
N VAL A 33 12.90 -15.51 -2.04
CA VAL A 33 13.41 -16.46 -3.02
C VAL A 33 12.48 -17.67 -3.09
N GLY A 34 12.01 -18.18 -1.95
CA GLY A 34 11.05 -19.28 -1.91
C GLY A 34 9.73 -18.95 -2.59
N MET A 35 9.19 -17.75 -2.34
CA MET A 35 7.99 -17.24 -3.01
C MET A 35 8.22 -17.08 -4.51
N GLY A 36 9.35 -16.49 -4.94
CA GLY A 36 9.64 -16.28 -6.35
C GLY A 36 9.94 -17.55 -7.14
N VAL A 37 10.64 -18.51 -6.52
CA VAL A 37 10.90 -19.83 -7.11
C VAL A 37 9.61 -20.64 -7.18
N LYS A 38 8.84 -20.71 -6.09
CA LYS A 38 7.55 -21.42 -6.08
C LYS A 38 6.52 -20.78 -7.02
N ASP A 39 6.52 -19.46 -7.14
CA ASP A 39 5.68 -18.74 -8.09
C ASP A 39 6.02 -19.18 -9.53
N SER A 40 7.31 -19.26 -9.89
CA SER A 40 7.68 -19.48 -11.29
C SER A 40 7.92 -20.92 -11.71
N PHE A 41 8.21 -21.82 -10.77
CA PHE A 41 8.53 -23.22 -11.04
C PHE A 41 7.65 -24.22 -10.26
N GLY A 42 6.64 -23.75 -9.52
CA GLY A 42 5.72 -24.64 -8.82
C GLY A 42 6.44 -25.56 -7.82
N GLN A 43 6.05 -26.82 -7.76
CA GLN A 43 6.71 -27.82 -6.90
C GLN A 43 8.08 -28.27 -7.43
N ASP A 44 8.32 -28.18 -8.74
CA ASP A 44 9.59 -28.58 -9.36
C ASP A 44 10.75 -27.67 -8.91
N GLY A 45 10.45 -26.47 -8.42
CA GLY A 45 11.43 -25.56 -7.82
C GLY A 45 11.82 -25.90 -6.37
N TRP A 46 11.17 -26.88 -5.73
CA TRP A 46 11.45 -27.25 -4.33
C TRP A 46 12.88 -27.72 -4.16
N ASP A 47 13.37 -28.66 -4.96
CA ASP A 47 14.70 -29.25 -4.77
C ASP A 47 15.79 -28.18 -4.88
N ALA A 48 15.71 -27.32 -5.91
CA ALA A 48 16.67 -26.23 -6.10
C ALA A 48 16.63 -25.19 -4.96
N TRP A 49 15.44 -24.89 -4.43
CA TRP A 49 15.30 -23.96 -3.32
C TRP A 49 15.70 -24.59 -1.98
N ASP A 50 15.41 -25.87 -1.75
CA ASP A 50 15.77 -26.59 -0.53
C ASP A 50 17.28 -26.84 -0.45
N ASP A 51 17.90 -27.28 -1.53
CA ASP A 51 19.35 -27.43 -1.63
C ASP A 51 20.07 -26.09 -1.39
N TRP A 52 19.52 -25.01 -1.94
CA TRP A 52 20.00 -23.66 -1.64
C TRP A 52 19.76 -23.27 -0.18
N SER A 53 18.60 -23.59 0.37
CA SER A 53 18.20 -23.29 1.74
C SER A 53 19.11 -23.95 2.78
N GLN A 54 19.60 -25.16 2.48
CA GLN A 54 20.54 -25.90 3.33
C GLN A 54 21.88 -25.17 3.51
N SER A 55 22.23 -24.22 2.64
CA SER A 55 23.42 -23.38 2.80
C SER A 55 23.30 -22.33 3.92
N GLY A 56 22.08 -22.08 4.43
CA GLY A 56 21.82 -21.11 5.49
C GLY A 56 22.10 -21.65 6.89
N ALA A 57 22.76 -20.86 7.74
CA ALA A 57 23.20 -21.31 9.08
C ALA A 57 22.07 -21.71 10.06
N GLY A 58 20.81 -21.36 9.76
CA GLY A 58 19.63 -21.65 10.58
C GLY A 58 18.66 -22.67 9.96
N TYR A 59 19.07 -23.41 8.93
CA TYR A 59 18.18 -24.32 8.20
C TYR A 59 17.67 -25.49 9.06
N LYS A 60 16.38 -25.75 8.95
CA LYS A 60 15.71 -26.93 9.51
C LYS A 60 14.77 -27.49 8.45
N ALA A 61 14.98 -28.74 8.05
CA ALA A 61 14.21 -29.37 6.96
C ALA A 61 12.70 -29.37 7.21
N ALA A 62 12.25 -29.59 8.45
CA ALA A 62 10.84 -29.54 8.80
C ALA A 62 10.25 -28.12 8.63
N ASP A 63 10.97 -27.08 9.07
CA ASP A 63 10.55 -25.68 8.95
C ASP A 63 10.57 -25.22 7.49
N ALA A 64 11.57 -25.66 6.71
CA ALA A 64 11.68 -25.39 5.28
C ALA A 64 10.45 -25.90 4.52
N LYS A 65 10.07 -27.15 4.79
CA LYS A 65 8.92 -27.80 4.17
C LYS A 65 7.59 -27.15 4.59
N ALA A 66 7.44 -26.81 5.87
CA ALA A 66 6.25 -26.12 6.37
C ALA A 66 6.09 -24.73 5.73
N VAL A 67 7.18 -23.98 5.60
CA VAL A 67 7.13 -22.62 5.06
C VAL A 67 6.94 -22.63 3.55
N TRP A 68 7.58 -23.55 2.83
CA TRP A 68 7.29 -23.77 1.41
C TRP A 68 5.81 -24.07 1.17
N ARG A 69 5.21 -24.92 1.99
CA ARG A 69 3.76 -25.20 1.95
C ARG A 69 2.90 -23.97 2.25
N SER A 70 3.39 -23.04 3.07
CA SER A 70 2.69 -21.81 3.44
C SER A 70 2.68 -20.74 2.33
N PHE A 71 3.64 -20.78 1.41
CA PHE A 71 3.68 -19.84 0.28
C PHE A 71 2.43 -19.99 -0.58
N ARG A 72 1.68 -18.89 -0.67
CA ARG A 72 0.51 -18.68 -1.53
C ARG A 72 0.88 -17.60 -2.56
N LYS A 73 0.09 -17.48 -3.62
CA LYS A 73 0.27 -16.46 -4.66
C LYS A 73 0.44 -15.08 -4.01
N GLY A 74 1.53 -14.39 -4.34
CA GLY A 74 1.76 -13.03 -3.88
C GLY A 74 2.93 -12.41 -4.63
N GLY A 75 2.63 -11.58 -5.64
CA GLY A 75 3.42 -10.49 -6.24
C GLY A 75 4.90 -10.68 -6.62
N VAL A 76 5.57 -11.74 -6.19
CA VAL A 76 7.01 -11.97 -6.25
C VAL A 76 7.22 -13.16 -7.17
N GLY A 77 7.65 -12.89 -8.41
CA GLY A 77 7.98 -13.91 -9.41
C GLY A 77 9.48 -14.11 -9.55
N ILE A 78 9.90 -14.99 -10.48
CA ILE A 78 11.32 -15.27 -10.72
C ILE A 78 12.11 -14.03 -11.13
N ALA A 79 11.46 -13.04 -11.74
CA ALA A 79 12.09 -11.76 -12.06
C ALA A 79 12.64 -11.06 -10.81
N SER A 80 11.96 -11.18 -9.66
CA SER A 80 12.43 -10.65 -8.39
C SER A 80 13.65 -11.43 -7.86
N VAL A 81 13.68 -12.75 -8.05
CA VAL A 81 14.81 -13.61 -7.67
C VAL A 81 16.01 -13.37 -8.59
N VAL A 82 15.79 -13.18 -9.88
CA VAL A 82 16.82 -12.81 -10.86
C VAL A 82 17.40 -11.44 -10.54
N LYS A 83 16.55 -10.47 -10.21
CA LYS A 83 17.01 -9.16 -9.76
C LYS A 83 17.87 -9.28 -8.51
N LEU A 84 17.45 -10.09 -7.55
CA LEU A 84 18.21 -10.35 -6.33
C LEU A 84 19.55 -11.04 -6.62
N ALA A 85 19.59 -12.05 -7.49
CA ALA A 85 20.83 -12.68 -7.91
C ALA A 85 21.77 -11.70 -8.62
N LYS A 86 21.26 -10.81 -9.47
CA LYS A 86 22.05 -9.74 -10.11
C LYS A 86 22.65 -8.78 -9.09
N GLU A 87 21.91 -8.44 -8.04
CA GLU A 87 22.40 -7.60 -6.94
C GLU A 87 23.53 -8.30 -6.16
N TYR A 88 23.50 -9.63 -6.06
CA TYR A 88 24.60 -10.44 -5.53
C TYR A 88 25.68 -10.82 -6.57
N GLY A 89 25.71 -10.13 -7.73
CA GLY A 89 26.80 -10.24 -8.71
C GLY A 89 26.61 -11.30 -9.79
N TRP A 90 25.43 -11.92 -9.90
CA TRP A 90 25.12 -12.80 -11.03
C TRP A 90 25.02 -12.00 -12.33
N GLN A 91 25.81 -12.38 -13.34
CA GLN A 91 25.75 -11.77 -14.67
C GLN A 91 25.10 -12.75 -15.66
N PRO A 92 24.05 -12.35 -16.39
CA PRO A 92 23.44 -13.20 -17.39
C PRO A 92 24.41 -13.41 -18.57
N GLU A 93 24.67 -14.67 -18.93
CA GLU A 93 25.46 -14.99 -20.11
C GLU A 93 24.73 -14.50 -21.36
N LYS A 94 25.39 -13.66 -22.17
CA LYS A 94 24.83 -13.17 -23.43
C LYS A 94 24.89 -14.29 -24.47
N ARG A 95 23.80 -15.05 -24.57
CA ARG A 95 23.57 -16.00 -25.68
C ARG A 95 22.54 -15.40 -26.63
N GLU A 96 22.91 -15.18 -27.89
CA GLU A 96 21.95 -14.78 -28.92
C GLU A 96 21.03 -15.96 -29.23
N LEU A 97 19.77 -15.87 -28.79
CA LEU A 97 18.75 -16.89 -29.03
C LEU A 97 18.29 -16.84 -30.48
N THR A 98 18.41 -17.98 -31.18
CA THR A 98 17.91 -18.13 -32.56
C THR A 98 16.38 -18.01 -32.61
N ALA A 99 15.81 -17.80 -33.80
CA ALA A 99 14.35 -17.69 -33.95
C ALA A 99 13.60 -18.97 -33.56
N GLU A 100 14.23 -20.14 -33.75
CA GLU A 100 13.71 -21.44 -33.28
C GLU A 100 13.78 -21.57 -31.77
N ASP A 101 14.88 -21.14 -31.14
CA ASP A 101 14.99 -21.11 -29.67
C ASP A 101 13.94 -20.20 -29.03
N LYS A 102 13.66 -19.04 -29.63
CA LYS A 102 12.61 -18.12 -29.16
C LYS A 102 11.21 -18.73 -29.26
N ARG A 103 10.92 -19.48 -30.34
CA ARG A 103 9.64 -20.19 -30.50
C ARG A 103 9.49 -21.32 -29.49
N ARG A 104 10.55 -22.11 -29.29
CA ARG A 104 10.60 -23.19 -28.29
C ARG A 104 10.42 -22.66 -26.87
N LEU A 105 11.15 -21.60 -26.49
CA LEU A 105 11.04 -20.97 -25.17
C LEU A 105 9.66 -20.33 -24.94
N LYS A 106 9.06 -19.70 -25.96
CA LYS A 106 7.70 -19.17 -25.86
C LYS A 106 6.68 -20.29 -25.65
N ALA A 107 6.79 -21.39 -26.39
CA ALA A 107 5.91 -22.55 -26.25
C ALA A 107 6.08 -23.23 -24.88
N GLU A 108 7.31 -23.32 -24.37
CA GLU A 108 7.60 -23.86 -23.04
C GLU A 108 7.06 -22.94 -21.92
N ALA A 109 7.20 -21.62 -22.06
CA ALA A 109 6.62 -20.66 -21.12
C ALA A 109 5.08 -20.69 -21.13
N GLU A 110 4.47 -20.88 -22.30
CA GLU A 110 3.02 -21.04 -22.44
C GLU A 110 2.54 -22.36 -21.84
N ALA A 111 3.25 -23.46 -22.08
CA ALA A 111 2.98 -24.76 -21.45
C ALA A 111 3.12 -24.70 -19.92
N ARG A 112 4.12 -23.99 -19.39
CA ARG A 112 4.27 -23.77 -17.93
C ARG A 112 3.15 -22.91 -17.36
N ARG A 113 2.71 -21.87 -18.07
CA ARG A 113 1.53 -21.06 -17.67
C ARG A 113 0.26 -21.92 -17.67
N ALA A 114 0.10 -22.81 -18.64
CA ALA A 114 -1.03 -23.72 -18.73
C ALA A 114 -1.01 -24.77 -17.59
N LEU A 115 0.13 -25.41 -17.33
CA LEU A 115 0.29 -26.34 -16.20
C LEU A 115 0.00 -25.66 -14.87
N ARG A 116 0.49 -24.43 -14.69
CA ARG A 116 0.25 -23.61 -13.50
C ARG A 116 -1.21 -23.21 -13.34
N GLN A 117 -1.88 -22.86 -14.44
CA GLN A 117 -3.31 -22.58 -14.42
C GLN A 117 -4.10 -23.83 -14.03
N ALA A 118 -3.71 -25.00 -14.54
CA ALA A 118 -4.30 -26.29 -14.17
C ALA A 118 -4.05 -26.65 -12.69
N GLU A 119 -2.87 -26.36 -12.12
CA GLU A 119 -2.61 -26.54 -10.68
C GLU A 119 -3.48 -25.62 -9.82
N ILE A 120 -3.65 -24.34 -10.20
CA ILE A 120 -4.51 -23.39 -9.48
C ILE A 120 -5.97 -23.86 -9.53
N GLU A 121 -6.42 -24.29 -10.70
CA GLU A 121 -7.76 -24.84 -10.88
C GLU A 121 -7.96 -26.11 -10.04
N ALA A 122 -6.94 -26.99 -9.97
CA ALA A 122 -6.98 -28.17 -9.12
C ALA A 122 -7.00 -27.82 -7.62
N ASP A 123 -6.22 -26.84 -7.17
CA ASP A 123 -6.18 -26.38 -5.78
C ASP A 123 -7.51 -25.73 -5.37
N GLU A 124 -8.08 -24.87 -6.21
CA GLU A 124 -9.38 -24.23 -5.99
C GLU A 124 -10.51 -25.27 -6.02
N ALA A 125 -10.43 -26.26 -6.92
CA ALA A 125 -11.36 -27.39 -6.94
C ALA A 125 -11.29 -28.20 -5.65
N ARG A 126 -10.08 -28.53 -5.15
CA ARG A 126 -9.90 -29.23 -3.86
C ARG A 126 -10.44 -28.40 -2.69
N ALA A 127 -10.16 -27.10 -2.67
CA ALA A 127 -10.70 -26.20 -1.64
C ALA A 127 -12.24 -26.12 -1.70
N SER A 128 -12.82 -26.15 -2.90
CA SER A 128 -14.27 -26.18 -3.11
C SER A 128 -14.90 -27.46 -2.57
N VAL A 129 -14.31 -28.63 -2.87
CA VAL A 129 -14.75 -29.92 -2.32
C VAL A 129 -14.67 -29.91 -0.79
N MET A 130 -13.58 -29.40 -0.22
CA MET A 130 -13.44 -29.28 1.23
C MET A 130 -14.45 -28.31 1.86
N ARG A 131 -14.79 -27.20 1.20
CA ARG A 131 -15.84 -26.28 1.67
C ARG A 131 -17.18 -26.99 1.78
N GLU A 132 -17.52 -27.84 0.81
CA GLU A 132 -18.76 -28.64 0.82
C GLU A 132 -18.74 -29.75 1.89
N ALA A 133 -17.61 -30.43 2.06
CA ALA A 133 -17.43 -31.44 3.11
C ALA A 133 -17.56 -30.82 4.51
N VAL A 134 -16.94 -29.66 4.73
CA VAL A 134 -17.03 -28.91 5.99
C VAL A 134 -18.45 -28.38 6.22
N ALA A 135 -19.13 -27.89 5.18
CA ALA A 135 -20.53 -27.46 5.27
C ALA A 135 -21.44 -28.62 5.70
N SER A 136 -21.27 -29.79 5.09
CA SER A 136 -22.03 -31.00 5.44
C SER A 136 -21.78 -31.46 6.87
N ALA A 137 -20.52 -31.43 7.32
CA ALA A 137 -20.18 -31.75 8.71
C ALA A 137 -20.71 -30.70 9.70
N CYS A 138 -20.69 -29.42 9.33
CA CYS A 138 -21.30 -28.34 10.12
C CYS A 138 -22.83 -28.52 10.24
N GLU A 139 -23.51 -28.90 9.17
CA GLU A 139 -24.95 -29.21 9.18
C GLU A 139 -25.25 -30.42 10.08
N LEU A 140 -24.42 -31.47 10.04
CA LEU A 140 -24.54 -32.61 10.94
C LEU A 140 -24.38 -32.21 12.41
N ILE A 141 -23.36 -31.39 12.72
CA ILE A 141 -23.13 -30.85 14.07
C ILE A 141 -24.31 -29.99 14.52
N TRP A 142 -24.79 -29.10 13.65
CA TRP A 142 -25.90 -28.21 13.92
C TRP A 142 -27.20 -28.98 14.22
N THR A 143 -27.53 -29.96 13.40
CA THR A 143 -28.80 -30.69 13.47
C THR A 143 -28.84 -31.76 14.57
N LYS A 144 -27.73 -32.48 14.79
CA LYS A 144 -27.70 -33.64 15.71
C LYS A 144 -27.07 -33.35 17.06
N HIS A 145 -26.14 -32.40 17.13
CA HIS A 145 -25.28 -32.22 18.29
C HIS A 145 -25.43 -30.87 18.99
N CYS A 146 -26.11 -29.90 18.36
CA CYS A 146 -26.50 -28.65 19.01
C CYS A 146 -27.93 -28.76 19.55
N LYS A 147 -28.19 -28.11 20.68
CA LYS A 147 -29.55 -27.86 21.18
C LYS A 147 -29.92 -26.39 20.95
N PRO A 148 -31.20 -26.07 20.66
CA PRO A 148 -31.65 -24.69 20.45
C PRO A 148 -31.75 -23.89 21.75
N GLN A 149 -31.74 -24.57 22.90
CA GLN A 149 -31.83 -23.96 24.22
C GLN A 149 -30.72 -24.53 25.10
N GLY A 150 -30.13 -23.68 25.94
CA GLY A 150 -29.06 -24.05 26.84
C GLY A 150 -28.53 -22.85 27.59
N VAL A 151 -27.44 -23.07 28.34
CA VAL A 151 -26.76 -22.05 29.12
C VAL A 151 -25.35 -21.88 28.59
N SER A 152 -24.88 -20.64 28.48
CA SER A 152 -23.51 -20.34 28.10
C SER A 152 -22.94 -19.22 28.98
N PRO A 153 -21.78 -19.44 29.63
CA PRO A 153 -21.09 -18.40 30.38
C PRO A 153 -20.77 -17.14 29.55
N TYR A 154 -20.59 -17.31 28.23
CA TYR A 154 -20.35 -16.19 27.33
C TYR A 154 -21.58 -15.28 27.20
N LEU A 155 -22.76 -15.86 26.96
CA LEU A 155 -24.01 -15.11 26.81
C LEU A 155 -24.42 -14.42 28.12
N GLU A 156 -24.26 -15.10 29.25
CA GLU A 156 -24.49 -14.53 30.59
C GLU A 156 -23.56 -13.34 30.86
N ARG A 157 -22.26 -13.50 30.61
CA ARG A 157 -21.27 -12.41 30.81
C ARG A 157 -21.55 -11.21 29.92
N LYS A 158 -21.99 -11.44 28.69
CA LYS A 158 -22.32 -10.37 27.73
C LYS A 158 -23.75 -9.85 27.90
N GLN A 159 -24.55 -10.44 28.81
CA GLN A 159 -25.94 -10.09 29.10
C GLN A 159 -26.88 -10.13 27.89
N VAL A 160 -26.59 -11.00 26.91
CA VAL A 160 -27.36 -11.09 25.65
C VAL A 160 -28.10 -12.42 25.52
N GLY A 161 -29.25 -12.37 24.83
CA GLY A 161 -30.03 -13.56 24.49
C GLY A 161 -29.35 -14.46 23.45
N ALA A 162 -29.90 -15.67 23.27
CA ALA A 162 -29.32 -16.72 22.45
C ALA A 162 -29.73 -16.67 20.96
N PHE A 163 -30.80 -15.95 20.59
CA PHE A 163 -31.26 -15.67 19.22
C PHE A 163 -30.70 -16.57 18.10
N GLY A 164 -31.15 -17.83 18.06
CA GLY A 164 -30.82 -18.77 16.99
C GLY A 164 -29.41 -19.40 17.04
N VAL A 165 -28.71 -19.38 18.17
CA VAL A 165 -27.46 -20.13 18.39
C VAL A 165 -27.70 -21.55 18.91
N GLY A 166 -26.72 -22.43 18.68
CA GLY A 166 -26.72 -23.80 19.13
C GLY A 166 -25.87 -24.00 20.39
N PHE A 167 -26.33 -24.80 21.33
CA PHE A 167 -25.64 -25.11 22.58
C PHE A 167 -25.07 -26.53 22.59
N PHE A 168 -23.85 -26.66 23.13
CA PHE A 168 -23.19 -27.97 23.33
C PHE A 168 -23.28 -28.44 24.77
N HIS A 169 -23.80 -29.65 24.97
CA HIS A 169 -23.90 -30.29 26.29
C HIS A 169 -22.82 -31.33 26.57
N TYR A 170 -22.05 -31.69 25.54
CA TYR A 170 -20.89 -32.58 25.58
C TYR A 170 -19.88 -32.13 24.53
N THR A 171 -18.66 -32.68 24.59
CA THR A 171 -17.60 -32.32 23.64
C THR A 171 -17.86 -32.92 22.26
N VAL A 172 -17.72 -32.10 21.23
CA VAL A 172 -17.78 -32.48 19.81
C VAL A 172 -16.47 -32.07 19.14
N VAL A 173 -15.88 -32.93 18.33
CA VAL A 173 -14.68 -32.62 17.52
C VAL A 173 -15.01 -32.80 16.05
N LEU A 174 -14.83 -31.73 15.28
CA LEU A 174 -14.82 -31.75 13.83
C LEU A 174 -13.38 -31.98 13.37
N ALA A 175 -13.08 -33.17 12.88
CA ALA A 175 -11.81 -33.49 12.24
C ALA A 175 -11.92 -33.28 10.72
N ILE A 176 -10.89 -32.72 10.12
CA ILE A 176 -10.83 -32.32 8.71
C ILE A 176 -9.53 -32.89 8.16
N ASP A 177 -9.66 -33.81 7.21
CA ASP A 177 -8.55 -34.44 6.49
C ASP A 177 -8.62 -33.98 5.04
N ASP A 178 -7.73 -33.03 4.68
CA ASP A 178 -7.71 -32.43 3.34
C ASP A 178 -7.10 -33.35 2.28
N GLU A 179 -6.32 -34.35 2.68
CA GLU A 179 -5.71 -35.35 1.79
C GLU A 179 -6.75 -36.37 1.36
N ARG A 180 -7.56 -36.85 2.32
CA ARG A 180 -8.69 -37.76 2.04
C ARG A 180 -9.97 -37.03 1.66
N GLN A 181 -9.94 -35.70 1.62
CA GLN A 181 -11.06 -34.82 1.30
C GLN A 181 -12.32 -35.11 2.13
N ARG A 182 -12.14 -35.39 3.43
CA ARG A 182 -13.23 -35.82 4.32
C ARG A 182 -13.27 -35.02 5.61
N CYS A 183 -14.46 -34.94 6.19
CA CYS A 183 -14.69 -34.37 7.50
C CYS A 183 -15.39 -35.41 8.37
N ASP A 184 -14.89 -35.62 9.58
CA ASP A 184 -15.43 -36.57 10.54
C ASP A 184 -15.86 -35.83 11.82
N VAL A 185 -17.00 -36.23 12.38
CA VAL A 185 -17.55 -35.65 13.60
C VAL A 185 -17.49 -36.68 14.71
N TRP A 186 -16.76 -36.38 15.78
CA TRP A 186 -16.54 -37.26 16.93
C TRP A 186 -17.24 -36.68 18.15
N VAL A 187 -17.95 -37.51 18.92
CA VAL A 187 -18.79 -37.03 20.04
C VAL A 187 -18.59 -37.83 21.32
N GLY A 188 -18.73 -37.17 22.47
CA GLY A 188 -18.77 -37.84 23.77
C GLY A 188 -17.51 -38.67 24.06
N SER A 189 -17.67 -39.98 24.29
CA SER A 189 -16.57 -40.91 24.59
C SER A 189 -15.63 -41.14 23.41
N GLU A 190 -16.12 -41.06 22.17
CA GLU A 190 -15.35 -41.29 20.93
C GLU A 190 -14.29 -40.21 20.70
N VAL A 191 -14.44 -39.03 21.33
CA VAL A 191 -13.42 -37.96 21.28
C VAL A 191 -12.09 -38.45 21.86
N ARG A 192 -12.11 -39.32 22.87
CA ARG A 192 -10.89 -39.89 23.45
C ARG A 192 -10.19 -40.81 22.46
N GLU A 193 -10.96 -41.57 21.68
CA GLU A 193 -10.43 -42.46 20.63
C GLU A 193 -9.81 -41.65 19.49
N PHE A 194 -10.42 -40.54 19.09
CA PHE A 194 -9.83 -39.61 18.13
C PHE A 194 -8.44 -39.15 18.58
N PHE A 195 -8.28 -38.66 19.81
CA PHE A 195 -6.98 -38.19 20.31
C PHE A 195 -5.97 -39.33 20.56
N ALA A 196 -6.44 -40.54 20.85
CA ALA A 196 -5.60 -41.72 20.99
C ALA A 196 -5.04 -42.17 19.63
N ASN A 197 -5.87 -42.12 18.58
CA ASN A 197 -5.53 -42.55 17.22
C ASN A 197 -4.95 -41.43 16.33
N LEU A 198 -4.90 -40.19 16.84
CA LEU A 198 -4.30 -39.07 16.11
C LEU A 198 -2.78 -39.33 15.96
N PRO A 199 -2.24 -39.38 14.74
CA PRO A 199 -0.82 -39.65 14.53
C PRO A 199 0.05 -38.58 15.20
N LYS A 200 1.22 -38.98 15.73
CA LYS A 200 2.17 -38.09 16.40
C LYS A 200 3.56 -38.25 15.74
N PRO A 201 4.11 -37.21 15.08
CA PRO A 201 3.54 -35.87 14.93
C PRO A 201 2.29 -35.85 14.03
N ARG A 202 1.38 -34.90 14.28
CA ARG A 202 0.15 -34.75 13.51
C ARG A 202 0.48 -34.35 12.06
N PRO A 203 -0.05 -35.04 11.03
CA PRO A 203 0.12 -34.64 9.64
C PRO A 203 -0.50 -33.26 9.37
N ASP A 204 0.12 -32.47 8.49
CA ASP A 204 -0.39 -31.14 8.10
C ASP A 204 -1.78 -31.21 7.43
N SER A 205 -2.11 -32.36 6.83
CA SER A 205 -3.39 -32.62 6.18
C SER A 205 -4.55 -32.73 7.15
N ILE A 206 -4.27 -33.04 8.42
CA ILE A 206 -5.28 -33.26 9.46
C ILE A 206 -5.39 -32.03 10.35
N SER A 207 -6.55 -31.38 10.35
CA SER A 207 -6.92 -30.30 11.26
C SER A 207 -8.18 -30.65 12.03
N PHE A 208 -8.40 -30.03 13.20
CA PHE A 208 -9.63 -30.27 13.95
C PHE A 208 -10.08 -29.03 14.72
N LEU A 209 -11.39 -28.92 14.93
CA LEU A 209 -12.02 -27.91 15.79
C LEU A 209 -12.83 -28.62 16.88
N MET A 210 -12.65 -28.18 18.13
CA MET A 210 -13.31 -28.78 19.28
C MET A 210 -14.32 -27.80 19.89
N PHE A 211 -15.56 -28.27 20.05
CA PHE A 211 -16.65 -27.60 20.75
C PHE A 211 -16.79 -28.26 22.12
N LYS A 212 -16.51 -27.52 23.20
CA LYS A 212 -16.63 -28.06 24.57
C LYS A 212 -18.05 -27.85 25.07
N LYS A 213 -18.42 -28.60 26.13
CA LYS A 213 -19.62 -28.28 26.92
C LYS A 213 -19.57 -26.80 27.36
N GLY A 214 -20.67 -26.07 27.23
CA GLY A 214 -20.75 -24.64 27.56
C GLY A 214 -20.36 -23.68 26.42
N SER A 215 -19.75 -24.19 25.34
CA SER A 215 -19.57 -23.45 24.09
C SER A 215 -20.90 -23.26 23.35
N ILE A 216 -20.98 -22.22 22.54
CA ILE A 216 -22.06 -22.00 21.57
C ILE A 216 -21.53 -22.11 20.14
N ALA A 217 -22.40 -22.54 19.23
CA ALA A 217 -22.21 -22.46 17.78
C ALA A 217 -23.15 -21.42 17.20
N ILE A 218 -22.62 -20.51 16.38
CA ILE A 218 -23.41 -19.58 15.58
C ILE A 218 -23.43 -20.12 14.14
N PRO A 219 -24.62 -20.35 13.55
CA PRO A 219 -24.74 -20.87 12.21
C PRO A 219 -24.45 -19.78 11.17
N LEU A 220 -23.58 -20.09 10.20
CA LEU A 220 -23.16 -19.15 9.16
C LEU A 220 -23.80 -19.57 7.83
N ARG A 221 -24.84 -18.83 7.43
CA ARG A 221 -25.65 -19.13 6.25
C ARG A 221 -25.44 -18.09 5.17
N ASP A 222 -25.48 -18.52 3.91
CA ASP A 222 -25.55 -17.58 2.78
C ASP A 222 -26.96 -16.99 2.63
N ALA A 223 -27.13 -16.09 1.64
CA ALA A 223 -28.42 -15.48 1.34
C ALA A 223 -29.52 -16.49 0.97
N ALA A 224 -29.15 -17.67 0.45
CA ALA A 224 -30.07 -18.77 0.14
C ALA A 224 -30.42 -19.63 1.37
N GLY A 225 -29.82 -19.36 2.53
CA GLY A 225 -30.06 -20.08 3.78
C GLY A 225 -29.21 -21.35 3.97
N LYS A 226 -28.32 -21.68 3.03
CA LYS A 226 -27.44 -22.85 3.13
C LYS A 226 -26.41 -22.62 4.23
N LEU A 227 -26.31 -23.56 5.17
CA LEU A 227 -25.26 -23.53 6.21
C LEU A 227 -23.93 -23.93 5.60
N TRP A 228 -22.96 -23.02 5.67
CA TRP A 228 -21.62 -23.27 5.15
C TRP A 228 -20.58 -23.49 6.23
N SER A 229 -20.80 -22.94 7.43
CA SER A 229 -19.86 -23.06 8.53
C SER A 229 -20.51 -22.76 9.88
N LEU A 230 -19.77 -23.02 10.96
CA LEU A 230 -20.14 -22.65 12.32
C LEU A 230 -19.03 -21.78 12.92
N GLN A 231 -19.41 -20.69 13.57
CA GLN A 231 -18.51 -19.98 14.48
C GLN A 231 -18.69 -20.55 15.89
N ALA A 232 -17.61 -21.10 16.46
CA ALA A 232 -17.60 -21.55 17.84
C ALA A 232 -17.21 -20.39 18.76
N ILE A 233 -17.96 -20.17 19.84
CA ILE A 233 -17.55 -19.27 20.92
C ILE A 233 -17.44 -20.10 22.20
N ASN A 234 -16.25 -20.10 22.80
CA ASN A 234 -16.02 -20.79 24.06
C ASN A 234 -16.44 -19.94 25.27
N GLU A 235 -16.33 -20.50 26.47
CA GLU A 235 -16.71 -19.82 27.73
C GLU A 235 -15.92 -18.51 27.96
N GLN A 236 -14.68 -18.42 27.45
CA GLN A 236 -13.83 -17.24 27.53
C GLN A 236 -14.15 -16.19 26.45
N GLY A 237 -15.03 -16.50 25.49
CA GLY A 237 -15.35 -15.62 24.37
C GLY A 237 -14.39 -15.72 23.18
N THR A 238 -13.47 -16.69 23.16
CA THR A 238 -12.61 -16.94 22.01
C THR A 238 -13.46 -17.47 20.84
N LYS A 239 -13.38 -16.78 19.71
CA LYS A 239 -14.08 -17.12 18.47
C LYS A 239 -13.20 -18.05 17.62
N LEU A 240 -13.70 -19.22 17.24
CA LEU A 240 -12.98 -20.21 16.43
C LEU A 240 -13.81 -20.64 15.21
N PHE A 241 -13.12 -21.07 14.15
CA PHE A 241 -13.74 -21.48 12.88
C PHE A 241 -13.07 -22.75 12.35
N PRO A 242 -13.82 -23.63 11.65
CA PRO A 242 -13.21 -24.79 11.00
C PRO A 242 -12.33 -24.38 9.82
N LYS A 243 -11.24 -25.11 9.58
CA LYS A 243 -10.42 -24.96 8.36
C LYS A 243 -11.33 -25.20 7.15
N TYR A 244 -11.18 -24.43 6.08
CA TYR A 244 -12.10 -24.43 4.92
C TYR A 244 -13.55 -24.01 5.21
N GLY A 245 -13.89 -23.54 6.42
CA GLY A 245 -15.19 -22.92 6.69
C GLY A 245 -15.36 -21.63 5.89
N ARG A 246 -16.38 -21.55 5.03
CA ARG A 246 -16.67 -20.34 4.25
C ARG A 246 -17.26 -19.26 5.17
N LYS A 247 -16.65 -18.08 5.16
CA LYS A 247 -17.14 -16.87 5.85
C LYS A 247 -17.70 -15.84 4.88
N ALA A 248 -17.05 -15.68 3.73
CA ALA A 248 -17.40 -14.68 2.74
C ALA A 248 -18.84 -14.86 2.23
N GLY A 249 -19.65 -13.82 2.41
CA GLY A 249 -21.07 -13.79 2.06
C GLY A 249 -21.96 -14.64 2.97
N CYS A 250 -21.45 -15.11 4.11
CA CYS A 250 -22.26 -15.78 5.13
C CYS A 250 -22.60 -14.80 6.25
N ARG A 251 -23.73 -15.04 6.93
CA ARG A 251 -24.25 -14.25 8.05
C ARG A 251 -25.04 -15.12 9.03
N HIS A 252 -25.29 -14.58 10.22
CA HIS A 252 -26.29 -15.11 11.15
C HIS A 252 -27.36 -14.05 11.38
N VAL A 253 -28.64 -14.41 11.29
CA VAL A 253 -29.74 -13.45 11.47
C VAL A 253 -30.42 -13.71 12.81
N LEU A 254 -30.53 -12.65 13.61
CA LEU A 254 -31.27 -12.62 14.86
C LEU A 254 -32.66 -12.04 14.56
N GLY A 255 -33.71 -12.83 14.74
CA GLY A 255 -35.08 -12.44 14.37
C GLY A 255 -35.47 -12.89 12.96
N ASP A 256 -36.57 -12.35 12.44
CA ASP A 256 -37.15 -12.69 11.13
C ASP A 256 -37.12 -11.48 10.20
N LEU A 257 -36.52 -11.62 9.01
CA LEU A 257 -36.43 -10.55 8.01
C LEU A 257 -37.77 -10.28 7.32
N ALA A 258 -38.71 -11.23 7.35
CA ALA A 258 -39.96 -11.11 6.63
C ALA A 258 -40.82 -9.95 7.15
N GLY A 259 -41.13 -8.99 6.26
CA GLY A 259 -41.97 -7.84 6.59
C GLY A 259 -41.32 -6.78 7.49
N ALA A 260 -40.01 -6.86 7.71
CA ALA A 260 -39.28 -5.89 8.51
C ALA A 260 -39.17 -4.53 7.80
N THR A 261 -39.50 -3.45 8.51
CA THR A 261 -39.33 -2.08 7.99
C THR A 261 -37.93 -1.53 8.25
N VAL A 262 -37.23 -2.07 9.25
CA VAL A 262 -35.85 -1.74 9.60
C VAL A 262 -35.09 -3.04 9.85
N ILE A 263 -33.89 -3.16 9.27
CA ILE A 263 -32.99 -4.28 9.47
C ILE A 263 -31.67 -3.74 10.02
N GLY A 264 -31.21 -4.33 11.12
CA GLY A 264 -29.88 -4.05 11.65
C GLY A 264 -28.81 -4.92 10.98
N GLU A 265 -27.59 -4.41 10.94
CA GLU A 265 -26.38 -5.19 10.66
C GLU A 265 -25.32 -4.85 11.70
N ALA A 266 -24.59 -5.86 12.21
CA ALA A 266 -23.50 -5.65 13.15
C ALA A 266 -22.33 -6.61 12.90
N GLU A 267 -21.13 -6.23 13.34
CA GLU A 267 -19.91 -7.04 13.14
C GLU A 267 -19.95 -8.35 13.95
N GLY A 268 -20.16 -8.24 15.27
CA GLY A 268 -20.12 -9.36 16.21
C GLY A 268 -21.49 -9.80 16.74
N TYR A 269 -21.56 -11.03 17.25
CA TYR A 269 -22.80 -11.60 17.80
C TYR A 269 -23.36 -10.78 18.98
N ALA A 270 -22.53 -10.42 19.94
CA ALA A 270 -22.94 -9.68 21.13
C ALA A 270 -23.47 -8.28 20.78
N THR A 271 -22.81 -7.59 19.85
CA THR A 271 -23.25 -6.34 19.24
C THR A 271 -24.61 -6.51 18.56
N ALA A 272 -24.75 -7.51 17.69
CA ALA A 272 -26.00 -7.80 16.98
C ALA A 272 -27.16 -8.09 17.94
N ALA A 273 -26.89 -8.89 18.99
CA ALA A 273 -27.89 -9.27 19.99
C ALA A 273 -28.31 -8.07 20.85
N SER A 274 -27.39 -7.19 21.21
CA SER A 274 -27.70 -5.97 21.97
C SER A 274 -28.59 -5.02 21.17
N VAL A 275 -28.30 -4.82 19.88
CA VAL A 275 -29.15 -4.02 18.98
C VAL A 275 -30.53 -4.67 18.80
N HIS A 276 -30.59 -5.99 18.59
CA HIS A 276 -31.84 -6.73 18.48
C HIS A 276 -32.69 -6.61 19.75
N MET A 277 -32.09 -6.76 20.93
CA MET A 277 -32.78 -6.63 22.22
C MET A 277 -33.27 -5.21 22.49
N ALA A 278 -32.51 -4.19 22.07
CA ALA A 278 -32.85 -2.79 22.31
C ALA A 278 -34.01 -2.31 21.41
N LYS A 279 -34.08 -2.75 20.15
CA LYS A 279 -35.04 -2.23 19.15
C LYS A 279 -36.08 -3.23 18.66
N GLY A 280 -35.87 -4.52 18.89
CA GLY A 280 -36.70 -5.60 18.33
C GLY A 280 -36.51 -5.81 16.82
N TRP A 281 -35.58 -5.09 16.18
CA TRP A 281 -35.31 -5.23 14.75
C TRP A 281 -34.65 -6.57 14.43
N PRO A 282 -34.92 -7.19 13.29
CA PRO A 282 -34.07 -8.27 12.79
C PRO A 282 -32.65 -7.74 12.57
N VAL A 283 -31.63 -8.45 13.07
CA VAL A 283 -30.23 -8.01 12.96
C VAL A 283 -29.37 -9.11 12.35
N ALA A 284 -28.62 -8.78 11.30
CA ALA A 284 -27.64 -9.67 10.69
C ALA A 284 -26.24 -9.45 11.28
N MET A 285 -25.61 -10.54 11.74
CA MET A 285 -24.22 -10.57 12.15
C MET A 285 -23.32 -10.87 10.94
N ALA A 286 -22.43 -9.93 10.61
CA ALA A 286 -21.51 -10.01 9.48
C ALA A 286 -20.17 -10.70 9.79
N LEU A 287 -19.95 -11.15 11.02
CA LEU A 287 -18.76 -11.83 11.56
C LEU A 287 -17.52 -10.95 11.77
N ASP A 288 -17.14 -10.18 10.76
CA ASP A 288 -15.97 -9.30 10.74
C ASP A 288 -16.21 -8.09 9.82
N SER A 289 -15.49 -6.99 10.07
CA SER A 289 -15.61 -5.74 9.30
C SER A 289 -15.35 -5.89 7.79
N GLY A 290 -14.64 -6.95 7.36
CA GLY A 290 -14.34 -7.21 5.96
C GLY A 290 -15.53 -7.78 5.18
N ASN A 291 -16.42 -8.49 5.87
CA ASN A 291 -17.58 -9.15 5.28
C ASN A 291 -18.86 -8.28 5.31
N MET A 292 -18.89 -7.20 6.10
CA MET A 292 -20.04 -6.28 6.20
C MET A 292 -20.56 -5.78 4.84
N PRO A 293 -19.73 -5.26 3.91
CA PRO A 293 -20.26 -4.78 2.62
C PRO A 293 -20.93 -5.87 1.78
N ALA A 294 -20.49 -7.13 1.92
CA ALA A 294 -21.14 -8.24 1.20
C ALA A 294 -22.51 -8.55 1.81
N VAL A 295 -22.60 -8.57 3.15
CA VAL A 295 -23.84 -8.83 3.87
C VAL A 295 -24.85 -7.70 3.66
N ALA A 296 -24.41 -6.43 3.71
CA ALA A 296 -25.24 -5.26 3.43
C ALA A 296 -25.91 -5.33 2.05
N ARG A 297 -25.14 -5.62 1.00
CA ARG A 297 -25.67 -5.79 -0.37
C ARG A 297 -26.71 -6.90 -0.44
N ASP A 298 -26.42 -8.05 0.17
CA ASP A 298 -27.32 -9.20 0.16
C ASP A 298 -28.62 -8.91 0.94
N LEU A 299 -28.57 -8.13 2.03
CA LEU A 299 -29.76 -7.71 2.78
C LEU A 299 -30.60 -6.71 2.00
N ALA A 300 -29.97 -5.68 1.41
CA ALA A 300 -30.67 -4.70 0.57
C ALA A 300 -31.34 -5.35 -0.65
N ALA A 301 -30.72 -6.38 -1.24
CA ALA A 301 -31.32 -7.15 -2.32
C ALA A 301 -32.50 -8.03 -1.86
N GLN A 302 -32.42 -8.63 -0.66
CA GLN A 302 -33.47 -9.49 -0.13
C GLN A 302 -34.67 -8.72 0.44
N CYS A 303 -34.41 -7.54 1.01
CA CYS A 303 -35.38 -6.70 1.69
C CYS A 303 -35.28 -5.26 1.17
N PRO A 304 -35.68 -5.00 -0.10
CA PRO A 304 -35.47 -3.70 -0.74
C PRO A 304 -36.26 -2.55 -0.10
N ASP A 305 -37.37 -2.87 0.57
CA ASP A 305 -38.24 -1.88 1.23
C ASP A 305 -37.84 -1.58 2.68
N ALA A 306 -36.86 -2.31 3.22
CA ALA A 306 -36.39 -2.16 4.60
C ALA A 306 -35.24 -1.16 4.68
N LEU A 307 -35.26 -0.29 5.69
CA LEU A 307 -34.13 0.58 5.99
C LEU A 307 -33.01 -0.23 6.67
N LEU A 308 -31.82 -0.26 6.06
CA LEU A 308 -30.66 -0.91 6.67
C LEU A 308 -29.95 0.04 7.65
N VAL A 309 -29.77 -0.41 8.89
CA VAL A 309 -28.99 0.28 9.93
C VAL A 309 -27.76 -0.53 10.27
N VAL A 310 -26.59 -0.03 9.88
CA VAL A 310 -25.30 -0.68 10.11
C VAL A 310 -24.71 -0.19 11.44
N ALA A 311 -24.88 -0.99 12.48
CA ALA A 311 -24.36 -0.77 13.82
C ALA A 311 -22.90 -1.23 13.91
N GLY A 312 -21.97 -0.29 13.66
CA GLY A 312 -20.54 -0.56 13.68
C GLY A 312 -19.89 -0.31 15.04
N ASP A 313 -18.74 -0.94 15.26
CA ASP A 313 -17.88 -0.68 16.41
C ASP A 313 -17.09 0.64 16.19
N ASP A 314 -17.02 1.49 17.21
CA ASP A 314 -16.24 2.73 17.17
C ASP A 314 -15.06 2.66 18.15
N ASP A 315 -13.94 2.13 17.66
CA ASP A 315 -12.73 1.95 18.44
C ASP A 315 -11.60 2.83 17.89
N PRO A 316 -11.52 4.10 18.35
CA PRO A 316 -10.48 5.03 17.92
C PRO A 316 -9.07 4.61 18.38
N THR A 317 -8.94 3.64 19.29
CA THR A 317 -7.62 3.13 19.74
C THR A 317 -6.99 2.18 18.72
N LYS A 318 -7.78 1.62 17.79
CA LYS A 318 -7.26 0.79 16.69
C LYS A 318 -6.81 1.66 15.51
N PRO A 319 -5.57 1.48 14.98
CA PRO A 319 -5.07 2.25 13.86
C PRO A 319 -6.04 2.25 12.67
N GLY A 320 -6.52 3.45 12.33
CA GLY A 320 -7.42 3.66 11.18
C GLY A 320 -8.88 3.28 11.38
N ASN A 321 -9.30 2.89 12.60
CA ASN A 321 -10.68 2.56 12.99
C ASN A 321 -11.47 1.76 11.92
N PRO A 322 -11.02 0.53 11.62
CA PRO A 322 -11.55 -0.25 10.51
C PRO A 322 -13.04 -0.60 10.66
N GLY A 323 -13.53 -0.82 11.88
CA GLY A 323 -14.95 -1.10 12.17
C GLY A 323 -15.84 0.05 11.71
N ARG A 324 -15.56 1.27 12.18
CA ARG A 324 -16.28 2.49 11.78
C ARG A 324 -16.26 2.73 10.27
N LYS A 325 -15.07 2.73 9.66
CA LYS A 325 -14.94 2.98 8.21
C LYS A 325 -15.68 1.96 7.36
N LYS A 326 -15.68 0.69 7.77
CA LYS A 326 -16.35 -0.38 7.02
C LYS A 326 -17.86 -0.33 7.21
N ALA A 327 -18.35 0.03 8.39
CA ALA A 327 -19.76 0.27 8.64
C ALA A 327 -20.29 1.47 7.83
N GLU A 328 -19.56 2.60 7.82
CA GLU A 328 -19.88 3.77 7.00
C GLU A 328 -19.90 3.43 5.50
N ALA A 329 -18.91 2.67 5.01
CA ALA A 329 -18.85 2.25 3.62
C ALA A 329 -19.99 1.28 3.25
N ALA A 330 -20.31 0.32 4.13
CA ALA A 330 -21.39 -0.64 3.89
C ALA A 330 -22.76 0.06 3.86
N ALA A 331 -23.02 0.96 4.81
CA ALA A 331 -24.25 1.78 4.83
C ALA A 331 -24.34 2.67 3.58
N GLY A 332 -23.26 3.37 3.23
CA GLY A 332 -23.22 4.25 2.06
C GLY A 332 -23.43 3.53 0.72
N GLU A 333 -22.97 2.28 0.60
CA GLU A 333 -23.13 1.48 -0.63
C GLU A 333 -24.59 1.12 -0.91
N VAL A 334 -25.42 0.97 0.13
CA VAL A 334 -26.83 0.52 0.00
C VAL A 334 -27.85 1.60 0.38
N GLY A 335 -27.40 2.83 0.65
CA GLY A 335 -28.27 3.92 1.10
C GLY A 335 -28.85 3.72 2.51
N GLY A 336 -28.16 2.95 3.35
CA GLY A 336 -28.51 2.73 4.76
C GLY A 336 -27.92 3.78 5.70
N ILE A 337 -28.12 3.60 7.01
CA ILE A 337 -27.63 4.48 8.07
C ILE A 337 -26.54 3.77 8.86
N ALA A 338 -25.37 4.40 9.02
CA ALA A 338 -24.34 3.92 9.94
C ALA A 338 -24.60 4.48 11.34
N ALA A 339 -24.60 3.62 12.34
CA ALA A 339 -24.79 3.99 13.75
C ALA A 339 -23.59 3.55 14.59
N PHE A 340 -23.15 4.42 15.48
CA PHE A 340 -22.01 4.20 16.37
C PHE A 340 -22.36 4.50 17.83
N PRO A 341 -21.84 3.70 18.79
CA PRO A 341 -22.06 3.95 20.21
C PRO A 341 -21.35 5.25 20.65
N THR A 342 -22.03 6.05 21.47
CA THR A 342 -21.50 7.30 22.05
C THR A 342 -21.47 7.21 23.58
N GLN A 343 -20.41 7.74 24.21
CA GLN A 343 -20.29 7.73 25.67
C GLN A 343 -21.09 8.86 26.32
N PRO A 344 -21.80 8.62 27.43
CA PRO A 344 -22.15 9.67 28.37
C PRO A 344 -20.92 9.98 29.28
N ALA A 345 -20.14 10.99 28.88
CA ALA A 345 -19.05 11.67 29.61
C ALA A 345 -17.76 10.87 30.03
N GLU A 346 -16.65 11.28 29.40
CA GLU A 346 -15.20 11.19 29.73
C GLU A 346 -14.55 9.86 30.20
N GLY A 347 -13.63 9.33 29.37
CA GLY A 347 -12.33 8.80 29.85
C GLY A 347 -11.95 7.35 29.54
N GLU A 348 -12.79 6.52 28.92
CA GLU A 348 -12.49 5.10 28.66
C GLU A 348 -12.38 4.74 27.17
N ALA A 349 -11.64 3.67 26.86
CA ALA A 349 -11.37 3.19 25.51
C ALA A 349 -12.66 2.87 24.70
N GLY A 350 -12.56 2.92 23.37
CA GLY A 350 -13.69 2.75 22.44
C GLY A 350 -14.51 1.48 22.69
N GLN A 351 -15.84 1.63 22.62
CA GLN A 351 -16.80 0.60 23.03
C GLN A 351 -17.55 0.00 21.84
N ASP A 352 -17.87 -1.29 21.91
CA ASP A 352 -18.89 -1.91 21.05
C ASP A 352 -20.31 -1.67 21.63
N TRP A 353 -21.36 -1.90 20.83
CA TRP A 353 -22.75 -1.71 21.30
C TRP A 353 -23.12 -2.61 22.49
N ASN A 354 -22.43 -3.73 22.68
CA ASN A 354 -22.66 -4.59 23.83
C ASN A 354 -22.04 -3.99 25.10
N ASP A 355 -20.91 -3.31 25.00
CA ASP A 355 -20.29 -2.65 26.15
C ASP A 355 -21.20 -1.52 26.67
N VAL A 356 -21.83 -0.75 25.77
CA VAL A 356 -22.89 0.24 26.11
C VAL A 356 -24.08 -0.43 26.80
N HIS A 357 -24.55 -1.55 26.27
CA HIS A 357 -25.65 -2.32 26.85
C HIS A 357 -25.32 -2.78 28.28
N VAL A 358 -24.15 -3.39 28.50
CA VAL A 358 -23.75 -3.90 29.82
C VAL A 358 -23.52 -2.77 30.82
N ALA A 359 -22.97 -1.64 30.37
CA ALA A 359 -22.64 -0.51 31.23
C ALA A 359 -23.88 0.34 31.61
N TRP A 360 -24.79 0.58 30.66
CA TRP A 360 -25.84 1.60 30.79
C TRP A 360 -27.24 1.13 30.42
N GLY A 361 -27.41 -0.14 30.02
CA GLY A 361 -28.72 -0.75 29.73
C GLY A 361 -29.18 -0.63 28.28
N LEU A 362 -30.22 -1.40 27.95
CA LEU A 362 -30.79 -1.46 26.59
C LEU A 362 -31.49 -0.17 26.19
N GLU A 363 -32.06 0.57 27.15
CA GLU A 363 -32.74 1.84 26.89
C GLU A 363 -31.77 2.88 26.31
N VAL A 364 -30.52 2.92 26.77
CA VAL A 364 -29.49 3.83 26.25
C VAL A 364 -29.08 3.45 24.83
N VAL A 365 -28.92 2.15 24.56
CA VAL A 365 -28.67 1.64 23.20
C VAL A 365 -29.82 2.04 22.27
N ALA A 366 -31.08 1.88 22.71
CA ALA A 366 -32.25 2.23 21.93
C ALA A 366 -32.30 3.74 21.61
N GLN A 367 -32.05 4.59 22.60
CA GLN A 367 -32.01 6.05 22.43
C GLN A 367 -30.94 6.49 21.43
N GLN A 368 -29.74 5.90 21.49
CA GLN A 368 -28.66 6.24 20.56
C GLN A 368 -28.94 5.77 19.13
N LEU A 369 -29.56 4.61 18.96
CA LEU A 369 -30.02 4.14 17.65
C LEU A 369 -31.14 5.03 17.10
N ASP A 370 -32.09 5.47 17.93
CA ASP A 370 -33.13 6.42 17.53
C ASP A 370 -32.54 7.79 17.14
N ALA A 371 -31.52 8.26 17.86
CA ALA A 371 -30.80 9.48 17.51
C ALA A 371 -30.08 9.36 16.15
N ALA A 372 -29.48 8.20 15.86
CA ALA A 372 -28.87 7.94 14.56
C ALA A 372 -29.91 7.90 13.42
N LEU A 373 -31.11 7.39 13.67
CA LEU A 373 -32.23 7.41 12.72
C LEU A 373 -32.81 8.82 12.51
N ALA A 374 -32.81 9.66 13.55
CA ALA A 374 -33.32 11.03 13.49
C ALA A 374 -32.30 12.03 12.91
N ALA A 375 -31.02 11.65 12.82
CA ALA A 375 -30.00 12.49 12.22
C ALA A 375 -30.27 12.67 10.72
N PRO A 376 -30.17 13.90 10.18
CA PRO A 376 -30.36 14.12 8.75
C PRO A 376 -29.32 13.33 7.97
N LEU A 377 -29.79 12.39 7.15
CA LEU A 377 -28.98 11.65 6.18
C LEU A 377 -28.10 12.65 5.40
N PRO A 378 -26.79 12.38 5.19
CA PRO A 378 -26.03 13.12 4.19
C PRO A 378 -26.75 12.91 2.85
N LEU A 379 -27.26 14.00 2.28
CA LEU A 379 -27.99 14.01 1.01
C LEU A 379 -27.10 13.38 -0.08
N THR A 380 -27.35 12.10 -0.40
CA THR A 380 -27.14 11.60 -1.75
C THR A 380 -28.20 12.27 -2.64
N PRO A 381 -27.84 12.75 -3.84
CA PRO A 381 -28.80 13.40 -4.71
C PRO A 381 -29.72 12.35 -5.33
N SER A 382 -30.80 12.02 -4.62
CA SER A 382 -31.91 11.24 -5.16
C SER A 382 -32.97 12.18 -5.73
N GLY A 383 -33.27 11.96 -7.01
CA GLY A 383 -34.63 11.91 -7.54
C GLY A 383 -35.49 13.16 -7.35
N ASP A 384 -35.65 13.90 -8.45
CA ASP A 384 -36.68 14.91 -8.60
C ASP A 384 -38.06 14.43 -8.12
N PRO A 385 -38.79 15.22 -7.32
CA PRO A 385 -40.20 14.96 -7.10
C PRO A 385 -40.98 15.28 -8.39
N ALA A 386 -41.88 14.36 -8.74
CA ALA A 386 -42.90 14.61 -9.75
C ALA A 386 -43.70 15.86 -9.39
N ALA A 387 -43.61 16.88 -10.23
CA ALA A 387 -44.49 18.05 -10.20
C ALA A 387 -45.08 18.26 -11.59
N GLU A 388 -46.38 18.03 -11.62
CA GLU A 388 -47.43 18.46 -12.55
C GLU A 388 -47.05 19.34 -13.75
N ALA A 389 -47.52 18.87 -14.90
CA ALA A 389 -47.57 19.61 -16.14
C ALA A 389 -48.46 20.86 -16.02
N ALA A 390 -47.88 22.02 -16.34
CA ALA A 390 -48.57 23.23 -16.74
C ALA A 390 -47.70 23.97 -17.78
N PRO A 391 -48.29 24.77 -18.67
CA PRO A 391 -48.17 24.60 -20.11
C PRO A 391 -46.91 25.25 -20.69
N SER A 392 -46.32 24.58 -21.68
CA SER A 392 -45.36 25.20 -22.58
C SER A 392 -46.00 26.38 -23.29
N HIS A 393 -45.35 27.54 -23.21
CA HIS A 393 -45.65 28.76 -23.97
C HIS A 393 -45.96 28.46 -25.45
N GLU A 394 -47.23 28.40 -25.80
CA GLU A 394 -47.71 28.97 -27.04
C GLU A 394 -47.53 30.49 -26.94
N GLY A 395 -46.77 31.06 -27.88
CA GLY A 395 -46.46 32.48 -27.84
C GLY A 395 -45.55 32.92 -28.98
N GLY A 396 -45.87 32.52 -30.21
CA GLY A 396 -45.17 32.93 -31.42
C GLY A 396 -46.14 33.01 -32.59
N GLY A 397 -46.99 34.04 -32.57
CA GLY A 397 -48.11 34.33 -33.44
C GLY A 397 -48.02 33.83 -34.89
N GLY A 398 -49.16 33.29 -35.36
CA GLY A 398 -49.43 33.07 -36.77
C GLY A 398 -49.27 34.36 -37.56
N MET A 399 -48.16 34.47 -38.26
CA MET A 399 -47.99 35.36 -39.41
C MET A 399 -47.71 34.48 -40.61
N ALA A 400 -48.43 34.69 -41.70
CA ALA A 400 -48.25 33.97 -42.96
C ALA A 400 -46.78 34.05 -43.42
N TRP A 401 -46.26 32.94 -43.95
CA TRP A 401 -44.94 32.90 -44.56
C TRP A 401 -44.91 33.79 -45.81
N THR A 402 -43.99 34.77 -45.83
CA THR A 402 -43.72 35.60 -47.01
C THR A 402 -42.44 35.12 -47.71
N ALA A 403 -42.33 35.37 -49.02
CA ALA A 403 -41.17 34.92 -49.81
C ALA A 403 -39.83 35.43 -49.26
N GLU A 404 -39.81 36.65 -48.73
CA GLU A 404 -38.64 37.28 -48.10
C GLU A 404 -38.21 36.57 -46.81
N ARG A 405 -39.16 36.19 -45.94
CA ARG A 405 -38.86 35.48 -44.69
C ARG A 405 -38.34 34.07 -44.96
N VAL A 406 -38.88 33.40 -45.97
CA VAL A 406 -38.38 32.08 -46.39
C VAL A 406 -36.95 32.19 -46.92
N ALA A 407 -36.65 33.21 -47.73
CA ALA A 407 -35.30 33.46 -48.24
C ALA A 407 -34.28 33.84 -47.14
N GLN A 408 -34.72 34.50 -46.07
CA GLN A 408 -33.84 34.87 -44.95
C GLN A 408 -33.47 33.66 -44.08
N ARG A 409 -34.47 32.81 -43.75
CA ARG A 409 -34.36 31.76 -42.73
C ARG A 409 -33.83 30.41 -43.24
N PHE A 410 -34.16 30.03 -44.47
CA PHE A 410 -33.86 28.69 -44.98
C PHE A 410 -32.69 28.71 -45.97
N ALA A 411 -31.91 27.63 -45.99
CA ALA A 411 -30.83 27.40 -46.93
C ALA A 411 -30.96 26.01 -47.56
N LEU A 412 -30.74 25.89 -48.87
CA LEU A 412 -30.74 24.61 -49.56
C LEU A 412 -29.44 23.86 -49.25
N VAL A 413 -29.53 22.57 -48.94
CA VAL A 413 -28.33 21.74 -48.78
C VAL A 413 -27.77 21.40 -50.16
N GLU A 414 -26.52 21.76 -50.42
CA GLU A 414 -25.85 21.55 -51.70
C GLU A 414 -25.92 20.08 -52.14
N GLY A 415 -26.28 19.83 -53.41
CA GLY A 415 -26.40 18.48 -53.96
C GLY A 415 -27.63 17.67 -53.52
N LYS A 416 -28.50 18.21 -52.66
CA LYS A 416 -29.71 17.54 -52.14
C LYS A 416 -30.96 18.40 -52.23
N THR A 417 -32.12 17.77 -52.02
CA THR A 417 -33.43 18.45 -51.93
C THR A 417 -33.80 18.83 -50.49
N ASN A 418 -32.92 18.58 -49.53
CA ASN A 418 -33.13 18.91 -48.13
C ASN A 418 -32.86 20.40 -47.87
N VAL A 419 -33.56 20.95 -46.88
CA VAL A 419 -33.48 22.36 -46.50
C VAL A 419 -32.96 22.45 -45.07
N TYR A 420 -32.01 23.33 -44.84
CA TYR A 420 -31.49 23.67 -43.51
C TYR A 420 -32.20 24.93 -42.98
N ASP A 421 -32.80 24.82 -41.79
CA ASP A 421 -33.37 25.95 -41.07
C ASP A 421 -32.30 26.59 -40.18
N GLN A 422 -31.88 27.82 -40.50
CA GLN A 422 -30.84 28.54 -39.77
C GLN A 422 -31.28 28.92 -38.35
N PHE A 423 -32.59 28.97 -38.08
CA PHE A 423 -33.12 29.36 -36.78
C PHE A 423 -33.19 28.16 -35.82
N THR A 424 -33.76 27.04 -36.28
CA THR A 424 -33.83 25.79 -35.47
C THR A 424 -32.55 24.96 -35.55
N ARG A 425 -31.59 25.37 -36.41
CA ARG A 425 -30.32 24.69 -36.68
C ARG A 425 -30.51 23.22 -37.07
N ALA A 426 -31.54 22.90 -37.86
CA ALA A 426 -31.90 21.53 -38.21
C ALA A 426 -32.06 21.33 -39.73
N VAL A 427 -31.71 20.14 -40.21
CA VAL A 427 -31.94 19.70 -41.60
C VAL A 427 -33.32 19.04 -41.70
N MET A 428 -34.14 19.48 -42.66
CA MET A 428 -35.47 18.94 -42.93
C MET A 428 -35.66 18.52 -44.39
N LYS A 429 -36.51 17.52 -44.62
CA LYS A 429 -36.85 17.03 -45.96
C LYS A 429 -37.72 18.03 -46.70
N LYS A 430 -37.64 18.06 -48.04
CA LYS A 430 -38.46 18.92 -48.92
C LYS A 430 -39.95 18.89 -48.57
N THR A 431 -40.51 17.70 -48.30
CA THR A 431 -41.93 17.53 -47.96
C THR A 431 -42.31 18.21 -46.64
N ALA A 432 -41.41 18.18 -45.64
CA ALA A 432 -41.62 18.86 -44.37
C ALA A 432 -41.51 20.39 -44.52
N PHE A 433 -40.61 20.86 -45.39
CA PHE A 433 -40.50 22.27 -45.74
C PHE A 433 -41.73 22.80 -46.49
N GLU A 434 -42.23 22.05 -47.48
CA GLU A 434 -43.48 22.38 -48.21
C GLU A 434 -44.69 22.44 -47.29
N ALA A 435 -44.77 21.56 -46.29
CA ALA A 435 -45.81 21.59 -45.28
C ALA A 435 -45.70 22.81 -44.35
N LEU A 436 -44.47 23.28 -44.08
CA LEU A 436 -44.22 24.42 -43.21
C LEU A 436 -44.53 25.76 -43.89
N VAL A 437 -44.03 26.00 -45.12
CA VAL A 437 -44.12 27.30 -45.81
C VAL A 437 -45.18 27.37 -46.91
N THR A 438 -45.91 26.27 -47.15
CA THR A 438 -46.84 26.00 -48.28
C THR A 438 -46.15 25.70 -49.63
N LYS A 439 -46.76 24.80 -50.42
CA LYS A 439 -46.24 24.35 -51.73
C LYS A 439 -45.92 25.48 -52.73
N PRO A 440 -46.76 26.54 -52.89
CA PRO A 440 -46.48 27.62 -53.84
C PRO A 440 -45.23 28.42 -53.46
N LEU A 441 -45.07 28.76 -52.18
CA LEU A 441 -43.93 29.51 -51.64
C LEU A 441 -42.64 28.69 -51.65
N ALA A 442 -42.71 27.40 -51.30
CA ALA A 442 -41.56 26.51 -51.36
C ALA A 442 -41.02 26.38 -52.79
N LYS A 443 -41.92 26.26 -53.78
CA LYS A 443 -41.55 26.20 -55.20
C LYS A 443 -40.90 27.50 -55.68
N ALA A 444 -41.52 28.65 -55.38
CA ALA A 444 -40.98 29.96 -55.74
C ALA A 444 -39.58 30.23 -55.13
N TRP A 445 -39.33 29.76 -53.91
CA TRP A 445 -38.02 29.88 -53.27
C TRP A 445 -36.97 28.93 -53.87
N MET A 446 -37.33 27.67 -54.15
CA MET A 446 -36.43 26.70 -54.78
C MET A 446 -35.98 27.14 -56.17
N ASP A 447 -36.89 27.76 -56.93
CA ASP A 447 -36.63 28.26 -58.28
C ASP A 447 -35.94 29.65 -58.27
N SER A 448 -35.80 30.28 -57.09
CA SER A 448 -35.16 31.59 -56.97
C SER A 448 -33.65 31.51 -57.21
N PRO A 449 -33.07 32.46 -57.99
CA PRO A 449 -31.62 32.58 -58.16
C PRO A 449 -30.92 33.14 -56.91
N THR A 450 -31.65 33.73 -55.96
CA THR A 450 -31.09 34.32 -54.72
C THR A 450 -31.20 33.40 -53.50
N LYS A 451 -31.48 32.10 -53.71
CA LYS A 451 -31.58 31.14 -52.60
C LYS A 451 -30.21 30.92 -51.96
N LYS A 452 -30.17 30.91 -50.62
CA LYS A 452 -28.97 30.56 -49.85
C LYS A 452 -28.70 29.06 -50.00
N VAL A 453 -27.43 28.70 -50.15
CA VAL A 453 -26.97 27.30 -50.20
C VAL A 453 -25.98 27.08 -49.07
N ILE A 454 -26.06 25.92 -48.41
CA ILE A 454 -25.11 25.48 -47.39
C ILE A 454 -24.53 24.13 -47.80
N GLY A 455 -23.22 23.97 -47.64
CA GLY A 455 -22.56 22.69 -47.93
C GLY A 455 -23.07 21.58 -47.00
N GLU A 456 -23.22 20.36 -47.50
CA GLU A 456 -23.75 19.21 -46.76
C GLU A 456 -23.02 18.98 -45.42
N ALA A 457 -21.68 18.94 -45.46
CA ALA A 457 -20.85 18.74 -44.28
C ALA A 457 -20.98 19.87 -43.24
N GLN A 458 -21.29 21.09 -43.69
CA GLN A 458 -21.48 22.25 -42.81
C GLN A 458 -22.87 22.23 -42.14
N ALA A 459 -23.91 21.85 -42.89
CA ALA A 459 -25.27 21.70 -42.37
C ALA A 459 -25.37 20.59 -41.32
N GLU A 460 -24.70 19.45 -41.55
CA GLU A 460 -24.64 18.34 -40.59
C GLU A 460 -23.88 18.71 -39.31
N ARG A 461 -22.76 19.44 -39.44
CA ARG A 461 -21.97 19.92 -38.28
C ARG A 461 -22.76 20.88 -37.39
N LEU A 462 -23.43 21.87 -37.98
CA LEU A 462 -24.23 22.82 -37.20
C LEU A 462 -25.45 22.16 -36.55
N ALA A 463 -26.04 21.15 -37.21
CA ALA A 463 -27.17 20.41 -36.65
C ALA A 463 -26.77 19.43 -35.54
N SER A 464 -25.59 18.82 -35.61
CA SER A 464 -25.06 17.99 -34.53
C SER A 464 -24.66 18.84 -33.32
N GLN A 465 -24.05 20.00 -33.53
CA GLN A 465 -23.69 20.95 -32.48
C GLN A 465 -24.93 21.47 -31.72
N ALA A 466 -25.99 21.87 -32.44
CA ALA A 466 -27.25 22.29 -31.81
C ALA A 466 -27.95 21.18 -31.01
N LYS A 467 -27.85 19.92 -31.45
CA LYS A 467 -28.35 18.76 -30.70
C LYS A 467 -27.51 18.49 -29.44
N LEU A 468 -26.18 18.67 -29.53
CA LEU A 468 -25.27 18.55 -28.40
C LEU A 468 -25.58 19.62 -27.34
N GLU A 469 -25.73 20.87 -27.75
CA GLU A 469 -26.11 22.01 -26.90
C GLU A 469 -27.49 21.81 -26.25
N GLY A 470 -28.47 21.32 -27.01
CA GLY A 470 -29.82 21.05 -26.52
C GLY A 470 -29.89 19.90 -25.51
N LYS A 471 -29.10 18.83 -25.69
CA LYS A 471 -29.00 17.72 -24.73
C LYS A 471 -28.13 18.08 -23.52
N ALA A 472 -27.07 18.87 -23.71
CA ALA A 472 -26.24 19.37 -22.61
C ALA A 472 -27.03 20.28 -21.66
N LYS A 473 -27.92 21.15 -22.18
CA LYS A 473 -28.83 21.95 -21.34
C LYS A 473 -29.83 21.12 -20.52
N LYS A 474 -30.14 19.89 -20.93
CA LYS A 474 -30.98 18.96 -20.17
C LYS A 474 -30.21 18.09 -19.17
N ALA A 475 -28.88 18.08 -19.22
CA ALA A 475 -28.02 17.18 -18.44
C ALA A 475 -26.94 17.89 -17.61
N ALA A 476 -26.81 19.22 -17.67
CA ALA A 476 -25.69 19.91 -17.03
C ALA A 476 -26.12 20.81 -15.86
N VAL A 477 -25.57 20.46 -14.69
CA VAL A 477 -24.96 21.38 -13.71
C VAL A 477 -24.31 22.58 -14.44
N PRO A 478 -24.42 23.82 -13.92
CA PRO A 478 -23.83 25.00 -14.56
C PRO A 478 -22.32 24.84 -14.79
N GLY A 479 -21.86 24.87 -16.06
CA GLY A 479 -20.44 24.76 -16.44
C GLY A 479 -20.20 24.41 -17.92
N MET A 480 -18.96 24.61 -18.40
CA MET A 480 -18.45 24.51 -19.80
C MET A 480 -19.10 23.43 -20.69
N ALA A 481 -19.13 23.68 -22.02
CA ALA A 481 -19.65 22.72 -22.99
C ALA A 481 -18.84 21.39 -22.98
N PRO A 482 -19.47 20.22 -23.23
CA PRO A 482 -18.77 18.93 -23.20
C PRO A 482 -17.52 18.83 -24.09
N ALA A 483 -17.55 19.49 -25.25
CA ALA A 483 -16.41 19.55 -26.19
C ALA A 483 -15.22 20.36 -25.66
N GLU A 484 -15.47 21.30 -24.75
CA GLU A 484 -14.43 22.11 -24.11
C GLU A 484 -13.93 21.48 -22.81
N ARG A 485 -14.82 20.82 -22.05
CA ARG A 485 -14.51 20.20 -20.76
C ARG A 485 -13.69 18.92 -20.90
N TYR A 486 -14.10 18.02 -21.80
CA TYR A 486 -13.51 16.69 -21.92
C TYR A 486 -12.52 16.63 -23.09
N VAL A 487 -11.29 16.20 -22.79
CA VAL A 487 -10.25 15.94 -23.80
C VAL A 487 -9.98 14.45 -23.86
N TYR A 488 -10.11 13.88 -25.06
CA TYR A 488 -9.80 12.47 -25.29
C TYR A 488 -8.28 12.26 -25.29
N LEU A 489 -7.80 11.30 -24.49
CA LEU A 489 -6.39 10.96 -24.41
C LEU A 489 -6.06 9.80 -25.36
N ASP A 490 -5.48 10.12 -26.52
CA ASP A 490 -5.17 9.11 -27.53
C ASP A 490 -4.11 8.12 -27.04
N GLY A 491 -4.31 6.83 -27.33
CA GLY A 491 -3.51 5.73 -26.78
C GLY A 491 -3.89 5.28 -25.36
N SER A 492 -4.93 5.86 -24.74
CA SER A 492 -5.52 5.37 -23.48
C SER A 492 -7.04 5.25 -23.54
N GLN A 493 -7.64 4.57 -22.55
CA GLN A 493 -9.10 4.55 -22.31
C GLN A 493 -9.55 5.68 -21.36
N ASP A 494 -8.64 6.61 -21.06
CA ASP A 494 -8.85 7.68 -20.12
C ASP A 494 -9.24 8.98 -20.84
N ILE A 495 -9.99 9.82 -20.14
CA ILE A 495 -10.39 11.14 -20.61
C ILE A 495 -9.92 12.15 -19.58
N TRP A 496 -9.33 13.25 -20.04
CA TRP A 496 -8.98 14.36 -19.17
C TRP A 496 -10.18 15.29 -19.00
N ASP A 497 -10.60 15.51 -17.75
CA ASP A 497 -11.61 16.50 -17.41
C ASP A 497 -10.92 17.81 -17.00
N ARG A 498 -11.10 18.88 -17.78
CA ARG A 498 -10.52 20.20 -17.50
C ARG A 498 -11.14 20.91 -16.30
N GLN A 499 -12.39 20.58 -15.98
CA GLN A 499 -13.09 21.17 -14.85
C GLN A 499 -12.66 20.50 -13.54
N LEU A 500 -12.63 19.16 -13.52
CA LEU A 500 -12.20 18.41 -12.33
C LEU A 500 -10.67 18.22 -12.25
N ARG A 501 -9.94 18.54 -13.32
CA ARG A 501 -8.48 18.45 -13.42
C ARG A 501 -7.93 17.07 -13.07
N GLN A 502 -8.62 16.04 -13.54
CA GLN A 502 -8.25 14.66 -13.28
C GLN A 502 -8.50 13.77 -14.49
N ARG A 503 -7.76 12.67 -14.53
CA ARG A 503 -8.00 11.58 -15.48
C ARG A 503 -9.22 10.79 -15.00
N LEU A 504 -10.22 10.66 -15.86
CA LEU A 504 -11.42 9.87 -15.63
C LEU A 504 -11.46 8.68 -16.60
N PRO A 505 -11.90 7.49 -16.16
CA PRO A 505 -12.14 6.40 -17.08
C PRO A 505 -13.29 6.75 -18.02
N ALA A 506 -13.22 6.33 -19.28
CA ALA A 506 -14.25 6.64 -20.28
C ALA A 506 -15.68 6.29 -19.81
N ARG A 507 -15.85 5.22 -19.02
CA ARG A 507 -17.15 4.81 -18.47
C ARG A 507 -17.75 5.84 -17.51
N ALA A 508 -16.93 6.54 -16.73
CA ALA A 508 -17.42 7.59 -15.83
C ALA A 508 -17.94 8.79 -16.62
N VAL A 509 -17.24 9.20 -17.68
CA VAL A 509 -17.68 10.28 -18.58
C VAL A 509 -18.93 9.86 -19.37
N GLN A 510 -19.03 8.59 -19.77
CA GLN A 510 -20.23 8.05 -20.41
C GLN A 510 -21.45 8.11 -19.49
N LEU A 511 -21.30 7.79 -18.20
CA LEU A 511 -22.37 7.94 -17.22
C LEU A 511 -22.77 9.41 -17.02
N ALA A 512 -21.79 10.32 -17.01
CA ALA A 512 -22.05 11.75 -16.84
C ALA A 512 -22.75 12.40 -18.05
N LEU A 513 -22.38 12.01 -19.28
CA LEU A 513 -22.94 12.58 -20.51
C LEU A 513 -24.16 11.80 -21.06
N GLY A 514 -24.39 10.57 -20.62
CA GLY A 514 -25.44 9.70 -21.15
C GLY A 514 -25.37 9.57 -22.67
N ASP A 515 -26.51 9.79 -23.34
CA ASP A 515 -26.62 9.79 -24.81
C ASP A 515 -25.67 10.80 -25.51
N ALA A 516 -25.29 11.88 -24.84
CA ALA A 516 -24.41 12.90 -25.41
C ALA A 516 -22.97 12.41 -25.55
N PHE A 517 -22.58 11.33 -24.84
CA PHE A 517 -21.24 10.76 -24.92
C PHE A 517 -20.89 10.30 -26.34
N THR A 518 -21.77 9.53 -26.99
CA THR A 518 -21.54 9.04 -28.36
C THR A 518 -21.48 10.18 -29.37
N LEU A 519 -22.26 11.26 -29.14
CA LEU A 519 -22.24 12.45 -29.99
C LEU A 519 -20.94 13.24 -29.81
N TRP A 520 -20.46 13.41 -28.58
CA TRP A 520 -19.17 14.04 -28.30
C TRP A 520 -18.00 13.21 -28.85
N LEU A 521 -18.01 11.89 -28.61
CA LEU A 521 -16.96 10.98 -29.07
C LEU A 521 -16.84 10.97 -30.58
N ASN A 522 -17.94 11.10 -31.31
CA ASN A 522 -17.95 11.17 -32.78
C ASN A 522 -17.83 12.60 -33.33
N SER A 523 -17.76 13.62 -32.47
CA SER A 523 -17.68 15.01 -32.91
C SER A 523 -16.33 15.33 -33.55
N PRO A 524 -16.29 16.01 -34.70
CA PRO A 524 -15.04 16.52 -35.27
C PRO A 524 -14.43 17.66 -34.44
N GLU A 525 -15.21 18.26 -33.54
CA GLU A 525 -14.77 19.32 -32.62
C GLU A 525 -14.20 18.77 -31.31
N ARG A 526 -14.19 17.43 -31.13
CA ARG A 526 -13.62 16.82 -29.93
C ARG A 526 -12.12 17.12 -29.87
N GLN A 527 -11.64 17.54 -28.71
CA GLN A 527 -10.22 17.74 -28.51
C GLN A 527 -9.55 16.40 -28.25
N VAL A 528 -8.45 16.15 -28.96
CA VAL A 528 -7.65 14.93 -28.84
C VAL A 528 -6.22 15.31 -28.57
N VAL A 529 -5.64 14.72 -27.54
CA VAL A 529 -4.23 14.89 -27.17
C VAL A 529 -3.66 13.51 -26.87
N PRO A 530 -2.45 13.15 -27.34
CA PRO A 530 -1.81 11.90 -26.93
C PRO A 530 -1.72 11.79 -25.41
N ALA A 531 -1.95 10.61 -24.84
CA ALA A 531 -1.91 10.42 -23.37
C ALA A 531 -0.57 10.82 -22.73
N ALA A 532 0.53 10.74 -23.50
CA ALA A 532 1.87 11.18 -23.10
C ALA A 532 2.06 12.70 -23.08
N ASN A 533 1.17 13.46 -23.74
CA ASN A 533 1.22 14.91 -23.83
C ASN A 533 0.41 15.60 -22.72
N LEU A 534 -0.29 14.83 -21.86
CA LEU A 534 -0.81 15.31 -20.59
C LEU A 534 0.31 15.20 -19.55
N VAL A 535 0.94 16.34 -19.24
CA VAL A 535 2.19 16.40 -18.47
C VAL A 535 2.06 17.32 -17.27
N PHE A 536 2.74 16.97 -16.19
CA PHE A 536 3.03 17.90 -15.10
C PHE A 536 4.39 18.55 -15.37
N ASP A 537 4.40 19.79 -15.86
CA ASP A 537 5.63 20.55 -16.13
C ASP A 537 5.62 21.92 -15.43
N PRO A 538 6.06 21.98 -14.17
CA PRO A 538 6.11 23.22 -13.41
C PRO A 538 7.05 24.28 -14.01
N ARG A 539 7.98 23.87 -14.89
CA ARG A 539 8.91 24.76 -15.58
C ARG A 539 8.34 25.40 -16.85
N MET A 540 7.12 25.02 -17.24
CA MET A 540 6.39 25.56 -18.39
C MET A 540 7.20 25.53 -19.71
N ARG A 541 7.98 24.47 -19.93
CA ARG A 541 8.86 24.33 -21.11
C ARG A 541 8.14 23.74 -22.32
N LYS A 542 7.04 23.03 -22.10
CA LYS A 542 6.26 22.37 -23.16
C LYS A 542 5.25 23.33 -23.79
N SER A 543 5.06 23.23 -25.11
CA SER A 543 4.14 24.10 -25.85
C SER A 543 2.66 23.77 -25.53
N PRO A 544 1.84 24.77 -25.16
CA PRO A 544 0.40 24.59 -24.92
C PRO A 544 -0.41 24.13 -26.14
N GLU A 545 0.13 24.28 -27.35
CA GLU A 545 -0.53 23.84 -28.58
C GLU A 545 -0.53 22.32 -28.73
N THR A 546 0.42 21.64 -28.10
CA THR A 546 0.65 20.19 -28.26
C THR A 546 0.48 19.40 -26.97
N HIS A 547 0.64 20.07 -25.81
CA HIS A 547 0.60 19.46 -24.49
C HIS A 547 -0.43 20.14 -23.60
N ILE A 548 -1.04 19.36 -22.71
CA ILE A 548 -1.84 19.89 -21.61
C ILE A 548 -0.96 19.83 -20.38
N ASN A 549 -0.63 21.01 -19.84
CA ASN A 549 0.08 21.11 -18.57
C ASN A 549 -0.92 21.11 -17.42
N THR A 550 -0.70 20.26 -16.41
CA THR A 550 -1.51 20.20 -15.19
C THR A 550 -1.08 21.21 -14.12
N PHE A 551 0.06 21.89 -14.33
CA PHE A 551 0.53 22.97 -13.46
C PHE A 551 0.01 24.33 -13.92
N GLU A 552 -0.59 25.11 -13.02
CA GLU A 552 -1.14 26.46 -13.31
C GLU A 552 -0.46 27.59 -12.53
N GLY A 553 0.59 27.29 -11.76
CA GLY A 553 1.20 28.24 -10.83
C GLY A 553 0.81 27.96 -9.38
N LEU A 554 1.58 28.52 -8.44
CA LEU A 554 1.27 28.39 -7.02
C LEU A 554 0.07 29.29 -6.66
N PRO A 555 -0.87 28.82 -5.82
CA PRO A 555 -2.13 29.53 -5.60
C PRO A 555 -2.00 30.77 -4.70
N LEU A 556 -0.96 30.82 -3.87
CA LEU A 556 -0.77 31.87 -2.87
C LEU A 556 0.03 33.05 -3.45
N ALA A 557 -0.45 34.28 -3.27
CA ALA A 557 0.31 35.48 -3.62
C ALA A 557 1.16 35.97 -2.42
N PRO A 558 2.45 36.31 -2.62
CA PRO A 558 3.31 36.77 -1.53
C PRO A 558 2.89 38.14 -0.98
N LEU A 559 3.21 38.40 0.29
CA LEU A 559 2.98 39.68 0.96
C LEU A 559 4.30 40.21 1.54
N GLU A 560 4.71 41.41 1.16
CA GLU A 560 5.94 42.02 1.68
C GLU A 560 5.71 42.64 3.07
N ASP A 561 5.74 41.82 4.12
CA ASP A 561 5.62 42.27 5.52
C ASP A 561 6.33 41.29 6.47
N MET A 562 7.61 41.54 6.74
CA MET A 562 8.45 40.64 7.54
C MET A 562 8.02 40.52 9.02
N GLU A 563 7.35 41.51 9.58
CA GLU A 563 6.90 41.47 10.97
C GLU A 563 5.76 40.45 11.19
N ARG A 564 4.99 40.18 10.13
CA ARG A 564 3.90 39.19 10.15
C ARG A 564 4.36 37.74 10.10
N CYS A 565 5.61 37.46 9.76
CA CYS A 565 6.16 36.10 9.77
C CYS A 565 7.30 35.91 10.77
N ALA A 566 7.54 36.89 11.65
CA ALA A 566 8.64 36.85 12.60
C ALA A 566 8.56 35.64 13.55
N GLY A 567 7.36 35.23 13.97
CA GLY A 567 7.11 34.03 14.76
C GLY A 567 7.40 32.76 13.96
N ILE A 568 6.96 32.67 12.70
CA ILE A 568 7.25 31.54 11.81
C ILE A 568 8.76 31.37 11.60
N VAL A 569 9.49 32.46 11.33
CA VAL A 569 10.95 32.44 11.18
C VAL A 569 11.65 32.02 12.47
N ARG A 570 11.16 32.48 13.64
CA ARG A 570 11.65 32.02 14.95
C ARG A 570 11.38 30.54 15.19
N MET A 571 10.23 30.02 14.74
CA MET A 571 9.91 28.60 14.82
C MET A 571 10.85 27.75 13.96
N LEU A 572 11.20 28.20 12.76
CA LEU A 572 12.23 27.54 11.94
C LEU A 572 13.57 27.48 12.68
N LYS A 573 13.99 28.59 13.29
CA LYS A 573 15.21 28.63 14.13
C LYS A 573 15.15 27.69 15.33
N PHE A 574 13.98 27.62 15.97
CA PHE A 574 13.73 26.74 17.11
C PHE A 574 13.86 25.26 16.73
N LEU A 575 13.27 24.83 15.60
CA LEU A 575 13.36 23.44 15.12
C LEU A 575 14.80 23.02 14.79
N CYS A 576 15.67 23.99 14.48
CA CYS A 576 17.08 23.78 14.26
C CYS A 576 17.95 23.92 15.53
N ASN A 577 17.36 24.00 16.72
CA ASN A 577 18.04 24.22 18.01
C ASN A 577 18.97 25.46 18.00
N GLY A 578 18.69 26.46 17.16
CA GLY A 578 19.54 27.65 17.01
C GLY A 578 20.86 27.43 16.24
N ASP A 579 21.10 26.27 15.64
CA ASP A 579 22.26 26.04 14.77
C ASP A 579 22.12 26.85 13.47
N GLU A 580 22.86 27.95 13.37
CA GLU A 580 22.78 28.89 12.23
C GLU A 580 23.07 28.22 10.87
N ALA A 581 23.95 27.21 10.82
CA ALA A 581 24.24 26.50 9.58
C ALA A 581 23.06 25.61 9.17
N ALA A 582 22.43 24.94 10.13
CA ALA A 582 21.23 24.14 9.91
C ALA A 582 20.02 25.02 9.52
N VAL A 583 19.86 26.17 10.18
CA VAL A 583 18.82 27.17 9.88
C VAL A 583 18.96 27.71 8.47
N HIS A 584 20.16 28.17 8.10
CA HIS A 584 20.42 28.69 6.77
C HIS A 584 20.17 27.61 5.71
N TRP A 585 20.69 26.40 5.91
CA TRP A 585 20.48 25.31 4.95
C TRP A 585 19.00 24.94 4.80
N LEU A 586 18.26 24.79 5.89
CA LEU A 586 16.82 24.48 5.84
C LEU A 586 16.03 25.61 5.17
N THR A 587 16.37 26.86 5.45
CA THR A 587 15.72 28.03 4.81
C THR A 587 15.99 28.04 3.32
N CYS A 588 17.24 27.86 2.88
CA CYS A 588 17.59 27.73 1.46
C CYS A 588 16.89 26.53 0.80
N TRP A 589 16.78 25.39 1.50
CA TRP A 589 16.12 24.20 0.98
C TRP A 589 14.60 24.41 0.78
N LEU A 590 13.94 25.16 1.67
CA LEU A 590 12.53 25.55 1.50
C LEU A 590 12.35 26.64 0.43
N ALA A 591 13.28 27.58 0.34
CA ALA A 591 13.23 28.70 -0.60
C ALA A 591 13.53 28.30 -2.04
N TYR A 592 14.54 27.45 -2.27
CA TYR A 592 15.06 27.14 -3.61
C TYR A 592 13.98 26.62 -4.58
N PRO A 593 13.12 25.64 -4.21
CA PRO A 593 12.08 25.15 -5.10
C PRO A 593 10.93 26.14 -5.33
N LEU A 594 10.77 27.14 -4.45
CA LEU A 594 9.79 28.21 -4.62
C LEU A 594 10.31 29.30 -5.57
N GLN A 595 11.61 29.63 -5.49
CA GLN A 595 12.28 30.56 -6.42
C GLN A 595 12.53 29.91 -7.80
N ASN A 596 12.76 28.60 -7.82
CA ASN A 596 13.02 27.79 -9.01
C ASN A 596 11.94 26.71 -9.14
N VAL A 597 10.72 27.10 -9.51
CA VAL A 597 9.58 26.19 -9.58
C VAL A 597 9.86 24.99 -10.50
N GLY A 598 9.64 23.79 -9.97
CA GLY A 598 10.02 22.54 -10.62
C GLY A 598 11.49 22.14 -10.43
N ALA A 599 12.21 22.75 -9.50
CA ALA A 599 13.48 22.22 -9.00
C ALA A 599 13.24 20.97 -8.16
N LYS A 600 14.00 19.92 -8.46
CA LYS A 600 13.98 18.67 -7.71
C LYS A 600 15.27 18.57 -6.92
N MET A 601 15.15 18.66 -5.60
CA MET A 601 16.29 18.54 -4.70
C MET A 601 16.78 17.08 -4.69
N ASP A 602 18.10 16.88 -4.74
CA ASP A 602 18.75 15.58 -4.52
C ASP A 602 18.81 15.21 -3.03
N THR A 603 18.26 16.07 -2.17
CA THR A 603 18.22 15.99 -0.72
C THR A 603 16.79 16.02 -0.18
N ALA A 604 16.62 15.55 1.05
CA ALA A 604 15.36 15.56 1.79
C ALA A 604 15.60 15.92 3.26
N VAL A 605 14.53 16.34 3.92
CA VAL A 605 14.55 16.76 5.33
C VAL A 605 13.96 15.65 6.20
N LEU A 606 14.64 15.29 7.29
CA LEU A 606 14.18 14.37 8.32
C LEU A 606 14.21 15.08 9.68
N LEU A 607 13.04 15.31 10.27
CA LEU A 607 12.93 15.79 11.66
C LEU A 607 12.38 14.66 12.53
N HIS A 608 13.12 14.29 13.57
CA HIS A 608 12.68 13.27 14.51
C HIS A 608 12.90 13.67 15.97
N SER A 609 11.94 13.34 16.84
CA SER A 609 12.07 13.58 18.29
C SER A 609 11.13 12.66 19.06
N THR A 610 11.55 12.18 20.24
CA THR A 610 10.68 11.38 21.11
C THR A 610 9.57 12.18 21.78
N MET A 611 9.73 13.50 21.86
CA MET A 611 8.71 14.42 22.38
C MET A 611 7.77 14.90 21.26
N GLU A 612 6.49 14.91 21.57
CA GLU A 612 5.44 15.52 20.76
C GLU A 612 5.36 17.03 21.03
N GLY A 613 4.74 17.78 20.11
CA GLY A 613 4.55 19.22 20.32
C GLY A 613 5.78 20.10 20.08
N SER A 614 6.81 19.61 19.39
CA SER A 614 7.97 20.44 18.99
C SER A 614 7.69 21.40 17.82
N GLY A 615 6.51 21.33 17.19
CA GLY A 615 6.12 22.21 16.07
C GLY A 615 6.54 21.72 14.68
N LYS A 616 7.00 20.45 14.56
CA LYS A 616 7.47 19.85 13.30
C LYS A 616 6.40 19.87 12.20
N SER A 617 5.22 19.30 12.50
CA SER A 617 4.06 19.32 11.59
C SER A 617 3.54 20.73 11.36
N PHE A 618 3.62 21.60 12.37
CA PHE A 618 3.10 22.95 12.28
C PHE A 618 3.83 23.79 11.21
N LEU A 619 5.18 23.72 11.16
CA LEU A 619 5.94 24.38 10.11
C LEU A 619 5.85 23.66 8.77
N LEU A 620 6.14 22.35 8.78
CA LEU A 620 6.43 21.62 7.54
C LEU A 620 5.18 21.06 6.88
N SER A 621 4.14 20.71 7.64
CA SER A 621 2.84 20.30 7.10
C SER A 621 1.94 21.51 6.93
N ASP A 622 1.53 22.18 8.00
CA ASP A 622 0.44 23.16 7.95
C ASP A 622 0.81 24.41 7.13
N ILE A 623 1.91 25.09 7.49
CA ILE A 623 2.33 26.33 6.82
C ILE A 623 2.79 26.09 5.38
N MET A 624 3.71 25.12 5.17
CA MET A 624 4.26 24.88 3.84
C MET A 624 3.22 24.32 2.86
N ARG A 625 2.29 23.47 3.32
CA ARG A 625 1.23 22.96 2.45
C ARG A 625 0.31 24.07 1.96
N GLU A 626 0.04 25.09 2.76
CA GLU A 626 -0.77 26.22 2.32
C GLU A 626 -0.08 27.04 1.22
N ILE A 627 1.25 27.18 1.27
CA ILE A 627 2.05 27.81 0.19
C ILE A 627 1.93 27.02 -1.12
N TYR A 628 2.04 25.69 -1.06
CA TYR A 628 1.96 24.83 -2.25
C TYR A 628 0.52 24.52 -2.70
N GLY A 629 -0.48 24.70 -1.83
CA GLY A 629 -1.88 24.33 -2.04
C GLY A 629 -2.04 22.88 -2.51
N ASP A 630 -2.71 22.69 -3.64
CA ASP A 630 -2.97 21.36 -4.23
C ASP A 630 -1.70 20.64 -4.69
N TYR A 631 -0.57 21.35 -4.84
CA TYR A 631 0.73 20.76 -5.18
C TYR A 631 1.48 20.24 -3.94
N GLY A 632 0.95 20.46 -2.74
CA GLY A 632 1.39 19.87 -1.48
C GLY A 632 0.65 18.56 -1.16
N ALA A 633 1.30 17.66 -0.43
CA ALA A 633 0.68 16.45 0.11
C ALA A 633 1.18 16.17 1.54
N THR A 634 0.26 15.77 2.42
CA THR A 634 0.58 15.14 3.71
C THR A 634 0.26 13.66 3.60
N VAL A 635 1.20 12.81 3.94
CA VAL A 635 1.20 11.38 3.64
C VAL A 635 1.43 10.60 4.92
N GLY A 636 0.51 9.71 5.25
CA GLY A 636 0.67 8.79 6.38
C GLY A 636 1.33 7.47 5.98
N GLN A 637 1.64 6.62 6.98
CA GLN A 637 2.32 5.34 6.78
C GLN A 637 1.64 4.42 5.75
N GLY A 638 0.31 4.25 5.81
CA GLY A 638 -0.40 3.32 4.91
C GLY A 638 -0.37 3.71 3.43
N GLN A 639 -0.21 5.00 3.13
CA GLN A 639 -0.09 5.50 1.75
C GLN A 639 1.32 5.28 1.18
N LEU A 640 2.35 5.32 2.03
CA LEU A 640 3.73 5.02 1.66
C LEU A 640 3.93 3.52 1.38
N ASP A 641 3.22 2.67 2.13
CA ASP A 641 3.27 1.22 2.00
C ASP A 641 2.44 0.68 0.82
N SER A 642 1.48 1.48 0.34
CA SER A 642 0.57 1.10 -0.73
C SER A 642 1.28 0.96 -2.09
N SER A 643 0.77 0.05 -2.93
CA SER A 643 1.11 0.02 -4.36
C SER A 643 0.41 1.12 -5.15
N TRP A 644 -0.62 1.76 -4.59
CA TRP A 644 -1.36 2.86 -5.23
C TRP A 644 -0.68 4.20 -4.93
N THR A 645 -0.14 4.84 -5.96
CA THR A 645 0.70 6.04 -5.87
C THR A 645 0.05 7.28 -6.47
N ALA A 646 -1.25 7.24 -6.79
CA ALA A 646 -2.02 8.38 -7.31
C ALA A 646 -1.84 9.69 -6.53
N TRP A 647 -1.62 9.60 -5.21
CA TRP A 647 -1.37 10.77 -4.35
C TRP A 647 -0.07 11.53 -4.68
N GLN A 648 0.89 10.91 -5.38
CA GLN A 648 2.15 11.53 -5.82
C GLN A 648 1.98 12.35 -7.11
N SER A 649 0.88 12.18 -7.84
CA SER A 649 0.67 12.88 -9.10
C SER A 649 0.48 14.39 -8.87
N ASN A 650 1.11 15.19 -9.72
CA ASN A 650 1.09 16.65 -9.66
C ASN A 650 1.59 17.21 -8.31
N LYS A 651 2.59 16.60 -7.68
CA LYS A 651 3.14 17.10 -6.40
C LYS A 651 4.51 17.74 -6.53
N LEU A 652 4.68 18.88 -5.87
CA LEU A 652 5.95 19.61 -5.69
C LEU A 652 6.53 19.43 -4.30
N TYR A 653 5.67 19.17 -3.31
CA TYR A 653 6.06 19.08 -1.91
C TYR A 653 5.28 17.97 -1.21
N GLY A 654 5.98 17.08 -0.50
CA GLY A 654 5.40 15.95 0.20
C GLY A 654 5.93 15.85 1.63
N VAL A 655 5.04 15.88 2.61
CA VAL A 655 5.34 15.67 4.03
C VAL A 655 4.86 14.30 4.43
N PHE A 656 5.76 13.51 4.99
CA PHE A 656 5.48 12.16 5.42
C PHE A 656 5.48 12.14 6.95
N GLU A 657 4.30 11.94 7.54
CA GLU A 657 4.14 11.89 9.00
C GLU A 657 4.19 10.45 9.50
N GLU A 658 4.83 10.27 10.67
CA GLU A 658 4.90 9.00 11.40
C GLU A 658 5.47 7.84 10.57
N VAL A 659 6.60 8.10 9.91
CA VAL A 659 7.13 7.16 8.92
C VAL A 659 7.88 6.03 9.62
N VAL A 660 7.47 4.81 9.24
CA VAL A 660 8.16 3.50 9.41
C VAL A 660 7.94 2.77 10.75
N SER A 661 7.18 1.66 10.71
CA SER A 661 7.09 0.71 11.83
C SER A 661 8.42 -0.03 12.08
N ARG A 662 8.63 -0.48 13.32
CA ARG A 662 9.83 -1.22 13.75
C ARG A 662 10.20 -2.40 12.82
N ASP A 663 9.20 -3.06 12.24
CA ASP A 663 9.37 -4.31 11.50
C ASP A 663 9.72 -4.12 10.01
N GLN A 664 9.60 -2.92 9.44
CA GLN A 664 9.81 -2.66 8.00
C GLN A 664 10.89 -1.61 7.69
N ARG A 665 11.73 -1.27 8.67
CA ARG A 665 12.70 -0.16 8.57
C ARG A 665 13.68 -0.26 7.42
N TYR A 666 14.06 -1.46 7.00
CA TYR A 666 15.04 -1.67 5.94
C TYR A 666 14.42 -1.65 4.54
N ASN A 667 13.21 -2.15 4.38
CA ASN A 667 12.53 -2.29 3.07
C ASN A 667 12.10 -0.95 2.47
N GLN A 668 11.82 0.04 3.32
CA GLN A 668 11.34 1.35 2.88
C GLN A 668 12.46 2.30 2.46
N VAL A 669 13.72 2.07 2.91
CA VAL A 669 14.86 2.95 2.61
C VAL A 669 15.13 3.03 1.10
N GLY A 670 15.00 1.90 0.38
CA GLY A 670 15.18 1.87 -1.07
C GLY A 670 14.16 2.73 -1.81
N LYS A 671 12.88 2.63 -1.41
CA LYS A 671 11.80 3.45 -1.97
C LYS A 671 11.99 4.93 -1.67
N ILE A 672 12.32 5.28 -0.43
CA ILE A 672 12.59 6.67 -0.03
C ILE A 672 13.74 7.27 -0.84
N LYS A 673 14.86 6.53 -0.99
CA LYS A 673 16.00 6.99 -1.79
C LYS A 673 15.62 7.24 -3.26
N HIS A 674 14.80 6.36 -3.83
CA HIS A 674 14.29 6.52 -5.19
C HIS A 674 13.32 7.69 -5.30
N MET A 675 12.42 7.88 -4.35
CA MET A 675 11.49 9.02 -4.32
C MET A 675 12.22 10.37 -4.24
N VAL A 676 13.30 10.43 -3.46
CA VAL A 676 14.08 11.65 -3.28
C VAL A 676 14.92 11.98 -4.51
N THR A 677 15.54 11.01 -5.17
CA THR A 677 16.49 11.28 -6.28
C THR A 677 16.00 10.88 -7.68
N GLY A 678 14.89 10.15 -7.76
CA GLY A 678 14.32 9.66 -9.02
C GLY A 678 13.74 10.80 -9.83
N LYS A 679 14.04 10.82 -11.13
CA LYS A 679 13.54 11.85 -12.07
C LYS A 679 12.13 11.57 -12.58
N THR A 680 11.70 10.31 -12.51
CA THR A 680 10.37 9.88 -12.90
C THR A 680 9.78 8.98 -11.82
N VAL A 681 8.46 8.95 -11.77
CA VAL A 681 7.69 8.13 -10.83
C VAL A 681 6.58 7.42 -11.61
N ARG A 682 6.35 6.16 -11.27
CA ARG A 682 5.22 5.39 -11.78
C ARG A 682 3.99 5.70 -10.92
N ILE A 683 2.97 6.28 -11.53
CA ILE A 683 1.68 6.55 -10.90
C ILE A 683 0.73 5.39 -11.17
N GLU A 684 0.28 4.74 -10.11
CA GLU A 684 -0.72 3.67 -10.13
C GLU A 684 -1.99 4.16 -9.41
N SER A 685 -3.13 4.09 -10.11
CA SER A 685 -4.43 4.52 -9.60
C SER A 685 -5.46 3.42 -9.79
N LYS A 686 -6.47 3.37 -8.91
CA LYS A 686 -7.57 2.41 -9.07
C LYS A 686 -8.38 2.78 -10.30
N PHE A 687 -8.70 1.79 -11.12
CA PHE A 687 -9.56 1.91 -12.32
C PHE A 687 -8.98 2.73 -13.49
N VAL A 688 -7.72 3.14 -13.42
CA VAL A 688 -7.00 3.87 -14.47
C VAL A 688 -5.69 3.14 -14.76
N ASN A 689 -5.27 3.10 -16.02
CA ASN A 689 -3.99 2.49 -16.37
C ASN A 689 -2.84 3.30 -15.76
N GLY A 690 -1.88 2.62 -15.12
CA GLY A 690 -0.72 3.33 -14.58
C GLY A 690 0.06 4.08 -15.68
N TRP A 691 0.66 5.21 -15.33
CA TRP A 691 1.48 6.01 -16.22
C TRP A 691 2.80 6.42 -15.55
N GLU A 692 3.77 6.82 -16.36
CA GLU A 692 5.00 7.42 -15.85
C GLU A 692 4.88 8.94 -15.89
N GLU A 693 5.26 9.59 -14.80
CA GLU A 693 5.20 11.04 -14.63
C GLU A 693 6.58 11.57 -14.20
N ALA A 694 6.91 12.81 -14.56
CA ALA A 694 8.12 13.46 -14.07
C ALA A 694 8.00 13.76 -12.58
N ASN A 695 9.01 13.36 -11.80
CA ASN A 695 9.01 13.58 -10.36
C ASN A 695 9.60 14.96 -10.03
N TYR A 696 8.75 15.86 -9.54
CA TYR A 696 9.13 17.17 -9.03
C TYR A 696 8.93 17.31 -7.51
N MET A 697 8.57 16.22 -6.83
CA MET A 697 8.23 16.25 -5.42
C MET A 697 9.48 16.33 -4.53
N ASN A 698 9.55 17.35 -3.68
CA ASN A 698 10.54 17.46 -2.62
C ASN A 698 9.95 16.91 -1.32
N ALA A 699 10.68 16.02 -0.66
CA ALA A 699 10.16 15.21 0.44
C ALA A 699 10.69 15.67 1.80
N VAL A 700 9.79 15.71 2.78
CA VAL A 700 10.07 15.98 4.19
C VAL A 700 9.50 14.83 5.02
N PHE A 701 10.27 14.30 5.95
CA PHE A 701 9.89 13.18 6.77
C PHE A 701 9.90 13.56 8.24
N LEU A 702 8.80 13.25 8.93
CA LEU A 702 8.60 13.50 10.34
C LEU A 702 8.44 12.16 11.06
N SER A 703 9.11 12.00 12.20
CA SER A 703 9.00 10.79 13.01
C SER A 703 9.09 11.10 14.52
N ASN A 704 8.45 10.25 15.32
CA ASN A 704 8.60 10.27 16.78
C ASN A 704 9.52 9.13 17.29
N GLU A 705 10.05 8.32 16.37
CA GLU A 705 10.98 7.23 16.69
C GLU A 705 12.43 7.74 16.85
N ILE A 706 13.16 7.14 17.79
CA ILE A 706 14.59 7.44 18.00
C ILE A 706 15.42 7.08 16.76
N LEU A 707 15.06 5.97 16.10
CA LEU A 707 15.68 5.48 14.87
C LEU A 707 14.57 5.29 13.82
N PRO A 708 14.21 6.34 13.05
CA PRO A 708 13.18 6.23 12.01
C PRO A 708 13.55 5.20 10.95
N TRP A 709 14.77 5.30 10.41
CA TRP A 709 15.37 4.29 9.54
C TRP A 709 16.90 4.42 9.55
N PRO A 710 17.63 3.35 9.18
CA PRO A 710 19.07 3.37 9.18
C PRO A 710 19.65 4.29 8.10
N ILE A 711 20.62 5.12 8.50
CA ILE A 711 21.37 6.02 7.60
C ILE A 711 22.86 5.70 7.72
N SER A 712 23.53 5.55 6.57
CA SER A 712 24.97 5.32 6.54
C SER A 712 25.76 6.64 6.58
N GLU A 713 27.01 6.59 7.06
CA GLU A 713 27.90 7.76 7.14
C GLU A 713 28.07 8.47 5.79
N ASN A 714 28.07 7.71 4.69
CA ASN A 714 28.23 8.21 3.32
C ASN A 714 26.91 8.72 2.70
N ASP A 715 25.76 8.59 3.36
CA ASP A 715 24.52 9.10 2.83
C ASP A 715 24.52 10.64 2.86
N ARG A 716 24.43 11.23 1.67
CA ARG A 716 24.48 12.68 1.44
C ARG A 716 23.12 13.31 1.17
N ARG A 717 22.03 12.53 1.26
CA ARG A 717 20.69 12.96 0.86
C ARG A 717 19.90 13.55 2.01
N MET A 718 20.14 13.11 3.25
CA MET A 718 19.28 13.45 4.38
C MET A 718 19.86 14.59 5.22
N PHE A 719 19.12 15.70 5.32
CA PHE A 719 19.27 16.66 6.40
C PHE A 719 18.51 16.13 7.62
N VAL A 720 19.18 15.95 8.75
CA VAL A 720 18.58 15.35 9.94
C VAL A 720 18.61 16.35 11.08
N MET A 721 17.46 16.63 11.70
CA MET A 721 17.37 17.44 12.91
C MET A 721 16.56 16.75 13.99
N TRP A 722 16.94 17.03 15.24
CA TRP A 722 16.25 16.58 16.44
C TRP A 722 15.95 17.81 17.30
N PRO A 723 14.71 18.36 17.23
CA PRO A 723 14.29 19.41 18.14
C PRO A 723 14.34 18.94 19.60
N GLU A 724 15.10 19.63 20.44
CA GLU A 724 15.40 19.20 21.82
C GLU A 724 14.37 19.67 22.85
N GLN A 725 13.46 20.57 22.44
CA GLN A 725 12.47 21.18 23.33
C GLN A 725 11.08 21.14 22.69
N THR A 726 10.05 21.16 23.53
CA THR A 726 8.68 21.40 23.11
C THR A 726 8.51 22.87 22.74
N LEU A 727 7.66 23.15 21.75
CA LEU A 727 7.43 24.51 21.30
C LEU A 727 6.84 25.35 22.45
N ASP A 728 7.46 26.49 22.74
CA ASP A 728 6.97 27.40 23.77
C ASP A 728 5.56 27.92 23.44
N GLU A 729 4.67 27.95 24.45
CA GLU A 729 3.27 28.32 24.26
C GLU A 729 3.11 29.75 23.72
N ARG A 730 4.02 30.68 24.07
CA ARG A 730 3.97 32.05 23.54
C ARG A 730 4.33 32.08 22.06
N LEU A 731 5.35 31.30 21.66
CA LEU A 731 5.73 31.17 20.26
C LEU A 731 4.64 30.47 19.44
N GLN A 732 4.03 29.41 19.98
CA GLN A 732 2.90 28.73 19.35
C GLN A 732 1.71 29.68 19.15
N LYS A 733 1.31 30.43 20.17
CA LYS A 733 0.24 31.43 20.08
C LYS A 733 0.57 32.55 19.09
N ARG A 734 1.83 33.00 19.05
CA ARG A 734 2.28 34.00 18.08
C ARG A 734 2.16 33.47 16.65
N VAL A 735 2.65 32.26 16.37
CA VAL A 735 2.56 31.65 15.04
C VAL A 735 1.10 31.43 14.64
N ALA A 736 0.25 30.94 15.54
CA ALA A 736 -1.18 30.77 15.28
C ALA A 736 -1.86 32.11 14.95
N TRP A 737 -1.51 33.18 15.67
CA TRP A 737 -1.96 34.54 15.36
C TRP A 737 -1.44 35.02 14.00
N GLU A 738 -0.18 34.78 13.66
CA GLU A 738 0.40 35.13 12.36
C GLU A 738 -0.31 34.42 11.21
N ILE A 739 -0.58 33.11 11.32
CA ILE A 739 -1.34 32.34 10.32
C ILE A 739 -2.71 32.99 10.07
N ALA A 740 -3.42 33.37 11.14
CA ALA A 740 -4.72 34.03 11.02
C ALA A 740 -4.66 35.46 10.42
N ASN A 741 -3.47 36.05 10.28
CA ASN A 741 -3.26 37.44 9.85
C ASN A 741 -2.27 37.56 8.66
N ASP A 742 -2.42 36.68 7.66
CA ASP A 742 -1.60 36.64 6.42
C ASP A 742 -0.09 36.34 6.65
N GLY A 743 0.28 35.82 7.80
CA GLY A 743 1.67 35.49 8.14
C GLY A 743 2.30 34.44 7.22
N ILE A 744 1.51 33.52 6.66
CA ILE A 744 1.97 32.54 5.68
C ILE A 744 2.37 33.23 4.36
N ARG A 745 1.62 34.25 3.92
CA ARG A 745 1.95 35.03 2.72
C ARG A 745 3.21 35.88 2.92
N ALA A 746 3.39 36.39 4.13
CA ALA A 746 4.62 37.05 4.55
C ALA A 746 5.82 36.09 4.59
N PHE A 747 5.61 34.89 5.11
CA PHE A 747 6.65 33.86 5.11
C PHE A 747 7.00 33.38 3.70
N TYR A 748 6.00 33.30 2.81
CA TYR A 748 6.23 33.01 1.40
C TYR A 748 7.09 34.08 0.72
N HIS A 749 6.79 35.37 0.96
CA HIS A 749 7.63 36.47 0.49
C HIS A 749 9.06 36.40 1.06
N TYR A 750 9.21 36.09 2.35
CA TYR A 750 10.51 35.88 2.97
C TYR A 750 11.32 34.79 2.26
N LEU A 751 10.72 33.63 1.97
CA LEU A 751 11.40 32.56 1.24
C LEU A 751 11.74 32.95 -0.20
N LEU A 752 10.89 33.72 -0.89
CA LEU A 752 11.17 34.21 -2.25
C LEU A 752 12.29 35.24 -2.31
N SER A 753 12.45 36.04 -1.26
CA SER A 753 13.47 37.10 -1.16
C SER A 753 14.76 36.65 -0.46
N PHE A 754 14.79 35.43 0.08
CA PHE A 754 15.95 34.90 0.79
C PHE A 754 17.14 34.71 -0.17
N ASP A 755 18.31 35.22 0.22
CA ASP A 755 19.54 35.05 -0.56
C ASP A 755 20.04 33.60 -0.47
N LEU A 756 20.03 32.91 -1.60
CA LEU A 756 20.49 31.53 -1.73
C LEU A 756 22.02 31.43 -1.84
N GLY A 757 22.72 32.51 -2.17
CA GLY A 757 24.16 32.49 -2.42
C GLY A 757 24.56 31.42 -3.46
N ALA A 758 25.40 30.48 -3.05
CA ALA A 758 25.87 29.37 -3.89
C ALA A 758 25.01 28.09 -3.79
N PHE A 759 23.85 28.15 -3.14
CA PHE A 759 22.98 26.99 -2.91
C PHE A 759 22.30 26.52 -4.21
N ASP A 760 22.29 25.20 -4.42
CA ASP A 760 21.70 24.53 -5.57
C ASP A 760 21.00 23.21 -5.20
N GLU A 761 20.39 22.54 -6.20
CA GLU A 761 19.67 21.26 -6.06
C GLU A 761 20.51 20.14 -5.41
N ARG A 762 21.85 20.26 -5.43
CA ARG A 762 22.83 19.25 -4.99
C ARG A 762 23.56 19.62 -3.72
N THR A 763 23.27 20.78 -3.16
CA THR A 763 23.96 21.31 -2.00
C THR A 763 23.73 20.39 -0.80
N ARG A 764 24.85 19.89 -0.25
CA ARG A 764 24.81 18.85 0.79
C ARG A 764 24.36 19.43 2.13
N PRO A 765 23.61 18.67 2.93
CA PRO A 765 23.24 19.11 4.27
C PRO A 765 24.47 19.19 5.18
N PRO A 766 24.46 20.12 6.17
CA PRO A 766 25.50 20.18 7.19
C PRO A 766 25.51 18.90 8.04
N LYS A 767 26.67 18.60 8.65
CA LYS A 767 26.79 17.50 9.61
C LYS A 767 26.24 17.93 10.96
N THR A 768 24.96 17.64 11.20
CA THR A 768 24.29 17.96 12.46
C THR A 768 24.57 16.89 13.52
N ALA A 769 24.48 17.26 14.80
CA ALA A 769 24.62 16.30 15.91
C ALA A 769 23.55 15.19 15.84
N ALA A 770 22.32 15.55 15.45
CA ALA A 770 21.22 14.60 15.26
C ALA A 770 21.55 13.56 14.18
N ARG A 771 22.09 13.99 13.03
CA ARG A 771 22.55 13.08 11.97
C ARG A 771 23.61 12.12 12.50
N GLN A 772 24.61 12.63 13.22
CA GLN A 772 25.71 11.81 13.71
C GLN A 772 25.23 10.72 14.69
N ARG A 773 24.34 11.09 15.62
CA ARG A 773 23.68 10.12 16.52
C ARG A 773 22.90 9.06 15.75
N LEU A 774 22.17 9.46 14.72
CA LEU A 774 21.38 8.53 13.91
C LEU A 774 22.29 7.55 13.14
N VAL A 775 23.39 8.03 12.57
CA VAL A 775 24.39 7.17 11.91
C VAL A 775 25.03 6.20 12.90
N GLU A 776 25.36 6.66 14.11
CA GLU A 776 25.91 5.82 15.18
C GLU A 776 24.96 4.70 15.59
N LEU A 777 23.68 5.02 15.78
CA LEU A 777 22.61 4.05 16.07
C LEU A 777 22.31 3.11 14.90
N SER A 778 22.71 3.48 13.67
CA SER A 778 22.50 2.69 12.46
C SER A 778 23.66 1.75 12.14
N ARG A 779 24.75 1.78 12.91
CA ARG A 779 25.93 0.92 12.68
C ARG A 779 25.58 -0.53 12.91
N SER A 780 26.09 -1.39 12.04
CA SER A 780 26.04 -2.84 12.24
C SER A 780 27.05 -3.27 13.31
N GLY A 781 26.84 -4.44 13.94
CA GLY A 781 27.67 -4.91 15.05
C GLY A 781 29.18 -4.96 14.75
N TRP A 782 29.59 -5.25 13.51
CA TRP A 782 31.02 -5.23 13.13
C TRP A 782 31.59 -3.81 13.01
N GLU A 783 30.80 -2.83 12.58
CA GLU A 783 31.20 -1.43 12.53
C GLU A 783 31.35 -0.86 13.94
N THR A 784 30.39 -1.19 14.82
CA THR A 784 30.45 -0.83 16.24
C THR A 784 31.67 -1.44 16.91
N PHE A 785 31.94 -2.74 16.69
CA PHE A 785 33.15 -3.40 17.17
C PHE A 785 34.43 -2.68 16.69
N LEU A 786 34.53 -2.37 15.40
CA LEU A 786 35.70 -1.71 14.83
C LEU A 786 35.90 -0.30 15.43
N VAL A 787 34.82 0.46 15.60
CA VAL A 787 34.87 1.80 16.22
C VAL A 787 35.31 1.70 17.67
N HIS A 788 34.73 0.78 18.45
CA HIS A 788 35.10 0.60 19.84
C HIS A 788 36.55 0.14 19.99
N TRP A 789 37.00 -0.75 19.09
CA TRP A 789 38.37 -1.23 19.12
C TRP A 789 39.36 -0.11 18.77
N ARG A 790 39.08 0.69 17.73
CA ARG A 790 39.87 1.89 17.38
C ARG A 790 39.90 2.94 18.49
N ALA A 791 38.79 3.14 19.18
CA ALA A 791 38.68 4.08 20.30
C ALA A 791 39.31 3.55 21.60
N GLY A 792 39.75 2.28 21.64
CA GLY A 792 40.34 1.66 22.82
C GLY A 792 39.34 1.22 23.89
N TYR A 793 38.04 1.25 23.61
CA TYR A 793 36.99 0.86 24.57
C TYR A 793 37.01 -0.64 24.92
N LEU A 794 37.67 -1.47 24.10
CA LEU A 794 37.85 -2.89 24.38
C LEU A 794 38.98 -3.17 25.38
N GLY A 795 39.80 -2.17 25.73
CA GLY A 795 41.04 -2.36 26.49
C GLY A 795 42.16 -3.07 25.70
N VAL A 796 41.85 -3.48 24.46
CA VAL A 796 42.78 -4.13 23.53
C VAL A 796 43.27 -3.10 22.50
N PRO A 797 44.59 -2.97 22.27
CA PRO A 797 45.12 -2.00 21.31
C PRO A 797 44.68 -2.34 19.87
N PHE A 798 44.43 -1.31 19.07
CA PHE A 798 44.13 -1.44 17.64
C PHE A 798 45.44 -1.63 16.84
N ASP A 799 46.02 -2.83 16.94
CA ASP A 799 47.37 -3.13 16.44
C ASP A 799 47.42 -4.48 15.67
N VAL A 800 48.62 -4.90 15.27
CA VAL A 800 48.93 -6.15 14.58
C VAL A 800 48.41 -7.35 15.35
N ALA A 801 47.49 -8.10 14.74
CA ALA A 801 46.91 -9.31 15.33
C ALA A 801 46.58 -10.36 14.25
N LEU A 802 46.39 -11.61 14.67
CA LEU A 802 45.89 -12.66 13.78
C LEU A 802 44.44 -12.37 13.43
N THR A 803 44.08 -12.65 12.17
CA THR A 803 42.68 -12.53 11.73
C THR A 803 41.76 -13.49 12.51
N SER A 804 42.27 -14.64 12.94
CA SER A 804 41.57 -15.59 13.82
C SER A 804 41.33 -15.00 15.20
N ASP A 805 42.35 -14.41 15.82
CA ASP A 805 42.25 -13.85 17.18
C ASP A 805 41.28 -12.67 17.22
N ILE A 806 41.23 -11.85 16.17
CA ILE A 806 40.24 -10.78 16.03
C ILE A 806 38.83 -11.36 15.90
N HIS A 807 38.66 -12.46 15.17
CA HIS A 807 37.37 -13.12 15.04
C HIS A 807 36.90 -13.70 16.37
N ASP A 808 37.78 -14.34 17.12
CA ASP A 808 37.43 -14.88 18.44
C ASP A 808 37.15 -13.77 19.46
N LEU A 809 37.94 -12.69 19.47
CA LEU A 809 37.65 -11.47 20.25
C LEU A 809 36.29 -10.88 19.87
N PHE A 810 35.96 -10.84 18.57
CA PHE A 810 34.66 -10.37 18.08
C PHE A 810 33.52 -11.29 18.53
N LEU A 811 33.68 -12.62 18.50
CA LEU A 811 32.67 -13.57 18.99
C LEU A 811 32.40 -13.38 20.48
N GLU A 812 33.45 -13.20 21.29
CA GLU A 812 33.33 -12.95 22.71
C GLU A 812 32.67 -11.59 22.97
N TRP A 813 33.09 -10.54 22.27
CA TRP A 813 32.47 -9.21 22.31
C TRP A 813 30.99 -9.25 21.92
N CYS A 814 30.62 -9.99 20.86
CA CYS A 814 29.24 -10.19 20.46
C CYS A 814 28.42 -10.89 21.55
N SER A 815 28.99 -11.91 22.18
CA SER A 815 28.35 -12.63 23.29
C SER A 815 28.10 -11.72 24.49
N VAL A 816 29.05 -10.84 24.84
CA VAL A 816 28.92 -9.92 25.98
C VAL A 816 27.90 -8.81 25.69
N ASN A 817 27.93 -8.24 24.48
CA ASN A 817 27.10 -7.09 24.11
C ASN A 817 25.76 -7.46 23.48
N LYS A 818 25.47 -8.76 23.33
CA LYS A 818 24.29 -9.32 22.64
C LYS A 818 24.17 -8.85 21.18
N GLU A 819 25.30 -8.76 20.50
CA GLU A 819 25.41 -8.34 19.11
C GLU A 819 25.43 -9.56 18.17
N HIS A 820 25.03 -9.36 16.91
CA HIS A 820 25.05 -10.44 15.92
C HIS A 820 26.47 -10.81 15.47
N SER A 821 26.85 -12.06 15.69
CA SER A 821 28.13 -12.60 15.24
C SER A 821 28.19 -12.84 13.73
N LEU A 822 29.40 -12.79 13.18
CA LEU A 822 29.72 -13.07 11.77
C LEU A 822 30.71 -14.22 11.70
N THR A 823 30.78 -14.90 10.55
CA THR A 823 31.84 -15.89 10.28
C THR A 823 33.19 -15.18 10.10
N ALA A 824 34.29 -15.90 10.37
CA ALA A 824 35.64 -15.37 10.25
C ALA A 824 35.90 -14.75 8.86
N THR A 825 35.45 -15.41 7.80
CA THR A 825 35.56 -14.91 6.42
C THR A 825 34.79 -13.61 6.20
N LYS A 826 33.53 -13.53 6.66
CA LYS A 826 32.70 -12.32 6.49
C LYS A 826 33.28 -11.14 7.26
N LEU A 827 33.63 -11.33 8.55
CA LEU A 827 34.27 -10.29 9.36
C LEU A 827 35.60 -9.83 8.73
N SER A 828 36.41 -10.79 8.28
CA SER A 828 37.67 -10.52 7.62
C SER A 828 37.50 -9.66 6.36
N CYS A 829 36.54 -9.97 5.49
CA CYS A 829 36.26 -9.18 4.30
C CYS A 829 35.75 -7.77 4.65
N PHE A 830 34.86 -7.62 5.64
CA PHE A 830 34.36 -6.31 6.05
C PHE A 830 35.45 -5.43 6.65
N LEU A 831 36.26 -5.94 7.58
CA LEU A 831 37.40 -5.19 8.13
C LEU A 831 38.42 -4.80 7.05
N GLY A 832 38.59 -5.66 6.04
CA GLY A 832 39.45 -5.43 4.87
C GLY A 832 39.05 -4.20 4.03
N THR A 833 37.78 -3.76 4.09
CA THR A 833 37.33 -2.53 3.40
C THR A 833 37.84 -1.25 4.06
N GLN A 834 38.18 -1.32 5.34
CA GLN A 834 38.58 -0.16 6.16
C GLN A 834 40.07 -0.20 6.55
N VAL A 835 40.69 -1.37 6.49
CA VAL A 835 42.11 -1.59 6.78
C VAL A 835 42.67 -2.59 5.77
N PRO A 836 43.69 -2.20 4.98
CA PRO A 836 44.34 -3.10 4.02
C PRO A 836 44.90 -4.35 4.70
N LYS A 837 44.88 -5.47 3.98
CA LYS A 837 45.44 -6.74 4.43
C LYS A 837 46.63 -7.14 3.56
N PRO A 838 47.59 -7.90 4.11
CA PRO A 838 48.67 -8.47 3.32
C PRO A 838 48.12 -9.50 2.31
N ASP A 839 48.68 -9.47 1.09
CA ASP A 839 48.26 -10.33 -0.03
C ASP A 839 48.66 -11.80 0.12
N GLN A 840 49.48 -12.13 1.12
CA GLN A 840 50.01 -13.46 1.37
C GLN A 840 49.96 -13.81 2.86
N GLN A 841 49.94 -15.11 3.15
CA GLN A 841 50.08 -15.61 4.51
C GLN A 841 51.49 -15.34 5.03
N ILE A 842 51.56 -14.91 6.28
CA ILE A 842 52.82 -14.52 6.93
C ILE A 842 53.23 -15.62 7.90
N HIS A 843 54.53 -15.90 7.94
CA HIS A 843 55.10 -16.84 8.89
C HIS A 843 55.17 -16.22 10.29
N TRP A 844 54.87 -17.03 11.31
CA TRP A 844 55.00 -16.62 12.71
C TRP A 844 55.35 -17.83 13.59
N TYR A 845 55.80 -17.59 14.82
CA TYR A 845 56.04 -18.63 15.83
C TYR A 845 54.94 -18.60 16.88
N ASP A 846 54.32 -19.76 17.14
CA ASP A 846 53.36 -19.92 18.23
C ASP A 846 54.06 -19.94 19.60
N ASP A 847 53.27 -19.88 20.69
CA ASP A 847 53.78 -19.84 22.07
C ASP A 847 54.59 -21.09 22.46
N PHE A 848 54.49 -22.17 21.67
CA PHE A 848 55.25 -23.41 21.81
C PHE A 848 56.52 -23.45 20.93
N GLY A 849 56.86 -22.33 20.28
CA GLY A 849 58.04 -22.23 19.43
C GLY A 849 57.91 -22.98 18.10
N LYS A 850 56.69 -23.32 17.67
CA LYS A 850 56.44 -23.97 16.38
C LYS A 850 56.11 -22.94 15.32
N ARG A 851 56.77 -23.07 14.16
CA ARG A 851 56.57 -22.18 13.01
C ARG A 851 55.23 -22.47 12.33
N ARG A 852 54.42 -21.43 12.12
CA ARG A 852 53.09 -21.45 11.51
C ARG A 852 53.00 -20.44 10.36
N PHE A 853 51.91 -20.50 9.61
CA PHE A 853 51.52 -19.51 8.61
C PHE A 853 50.08 -19.08 8.88
N SER A 854 49.78 -17.78 8.80
CA SER A 854 48.42 -17.27 9.02
C SER A 854 48.22 -15.91 8.34
N MET A 855 46.96 -15.45 8.30
CA MET A 855 46.56 -14.13 7.83
C MET A 855 46.57 -13.13 8.99
N PHE A 856 47.24 -12.00 8.79
CA PHE A 856 47.32 -10.93 9.78
C PHE A 856 46.45 -9.74 9.40
N PHE A 857 45.99 -9.03 10.42
CA PHE A 857 45.42 -7.70 10.33
C PHE A 857 46.50 -6.68 10.72
N LEU A 858 46.80 -5.73 9.83
CA LEU A 858 47.95 -4.81 9.97
C LEU A 858 47.48 -3.34 9.88
N PRO A 859 46.82 -2.80 10.91
CA PRO A 859 46.28 -1.44 10.87
C PRO A 859 47.34 -0.34 10.97
N SER A 860 48.44 -0.59 11.70
CA SER A 860 49.56 0.34 11.87
C SER A 860 50.81 -0.42 12.33
N PRO A 861 51.54 -1.10 11.42
CA PRO A 861 52.72 -1.85 11.82
C PRO A 861 53.79 -0.92 12.42
N PRO A 862 54.52 -1.34 13.46
CA PRO A 862 55.68 -0.59 13.96
C PRO A 862 56.66 -0.29 12.81
N PRO A 863 57.28 0.90 12.77
CA PRO A 863 58.14 1.31 11.64
C PRO A 863 59.35 0.38 11.40
N ASN A 864 59.73 -0.43 12.39
CA ASN A 864 60.83 -1.41 12.31
C ASN A 864 60.37 -2.86 12.14
N LEU A 865 59.07 -3.11 11.91
CA LEU A 865 58.54 -4.47 11.76
C LEU A 865 58.79 -5.00 10.34
N SER A 866 59.70 -5.97 10.21
CA SER A 866 59.81 -6.76 8.98
C SER A 866 58.77 -7.87 8.99
N VAL A 867 57.83 -7.83 8.04
CA VAL A 867 56.79 -8.87 7.87
C VAL A 867 57.39 -10.26 7.61
N GLY A 868 58.66 -10.35 7.21
CA GLY A 868 59.40 -11.61 7.08
C GLY A 868 59.96 -12.19 8.38
N ASP A 869 60.01 -11.41 9.47
CA ASP A 869 60.52 -11.86 10.78
C ASP A 869 59.43 -12.59 11.57
N ALA A 870 59.40 -13.91 11.40
CA ALA A 870 58.42 -14.78 12.06
C ALA A 870 58.46 -14.72 13.60
N ARG A 871 59.59 -14.37 14.24
CA ARG A 871 59.68 -14.26 15.70
C ARG A 871 59.09 -12.94 16.19
N ALA A 872 59.38 -11.84 15.50
CA ALA A 872 58.77 -10.54 15.80
C ALA A 872 57.24 -10.59 15.62
N MET A 873 56.76 -11.24 14.55
CA MET A 873 55.32 -11.45 14.34
C MET A 873 54.69 -12.28 15.48
N GLY A 874 55.34 -13.34 15.94
CA GLY A 874 54.87 -14.13 17.09
C GLY A 874 54.79 -13.34 18.39
N ALA A 875 55.78 -12.47 18.65
CA ALA A 875 55.78 -11.61 19.83
C ALA A 875 54.63 -10.60 19.85
N LEU A 876 54.24 -10.07 18.68
CA LEU A 876 53.09 -9.16 18.55
C LEU A 876 51.76 -9.87 18.80
N VAL A 877 51.60 -11.10 18.28
CA VAL A 877 50.41 -11.92 18.56
C VAL A 877 50.27 -12.19 20.05
N LYS A 878 51.38 -12.55 20.71
CA LYS A 878 51.41 -12.77 22.15
C LYS A 878 51.03 -11.50 22.91
N ALA A 879 51.62 -10.35 22.56
CA ALA A 879 51.30 -9.07 23.18
C ALA A 879 49.81 -8.70 23.03
N PHE A 880 49.22 -8.93 21.85
CA PHE A 880 47.79 -8.71 21.64
C PHE A 880 46.92 -9.58 22.56
N ARG A 881 47.25 -10.88 22.68
CA ARG A 881 46.53 -11.82 23.56
C ARG A 881 46.71 -11.46 25.03
N ASP A 882 47.92 -11.11 25.47
CA ASP A 882 48.20 -10.70 26.85
C ASP A 882 47.36 -9.47 27.23
N ARG A 883 47.29 -8.47 26.33
CA ARG A 883 46.45 -7.27 26.52
C ARG A 883 44.96 -7.58 26.54
N ALA A 884 44.51 -8.54 25.74
CA ALA A 884 43.12 -8.99 25.78
C ALA A 884 42.79 -9.71 27.09
N ALA A 885 43.69 -10.53 27.62
CA ALA A 885 43.53 -11.16 28.93
C ALA A 885 43.50 -10.12 30.06
N GLU A 886 44.39 -9.12 30.03
CA GLU A 886 44.40 -8.00 30.99
C GLU A 886 43.09 -7.19 30.95
N ALA A 887 42.49 -7.04 29.77
CA ALA A 887 41.20 -6.38 29.57
C ALA A 887 39.98 -7.25 29.93
N GLY A 888 40.18 -8.48 30.40
CA GLY A 888 39.12 -9.38 30.86
C GLY A 888 38.48 -10.25 29.78
N TRP A 889 39.06 -10.29 28.58
CA TRP A 889 38.68 -11.25 27.54
C TRP A 889 39.33 -12.62 27.81
N SER A 890 38.86 -13.68 27.14
CA SER A 890 39.35 -15.05 27.33
C SER A 890 40.23 -15.59 26.18
N PRO A 891 41.44 -15.04 25.89
CA PRO A 891 42.31 -15.49 24.80
C PRO A 891 42.67 -16.96 24.79
N THR A 892 42.69 -17.61 25.96
CA THR A 892 42.95 -19.04 26.09
C THR A 892 41.89 -19.92 25.41
N LYS A 893 40.70 -19.37 25.10
CA LYS A 893 39.63 -20.04 24.36
C LYS A 893 39.70 -19.82 22.84
N TRP A 894 40.59 -18.95 22.36
CA TRP A 894 40.77 -18.62 20.93
C TRP A 894 41.56 -19.70 20.18
N GLU A 895 42.03 -20.73 20.87
CA GLU A 895 42.69 -21.88 20.26
C GLU A 895 41.69 -22.90 19.67
N LYS A 896 41.13 -22.64 18.48
CA LYS A 896 40.33 -23.65 17.74
C LYS A 896 40.96 -24.07 16.39
N CYS A 897 41.69 -25.20 16.46
CA CYS A 897 41.84 -26.32 15.51
C CYS A 897 42.48 -26.19 14.10
N LYS A 898 43.63 -26.88 13.90
CA LYS A 898 43.73 -28.08 13.02
C LYS A 898 44.86 -29.02 13.51
N GLY A 899 44.48 -30.10 14.18
CA GLY A 899 45.22 -31.36 14.15
C GLY A 899 45.00 -32.03 12.80
N TRP A 900 46.07 -32.55 12.22
CA TRP A 900 46.09 -33.32 10.98
C TRP A 900 45.34 -34.65 11.18
N VAL A 901 44.45 -35.03 10.26
CA VAL A 901 43.81 -36.36 10.20
C VAL A 901 44.49 -37.15 9.08
N GLU A 902 45.04 -38.31 9.41
CA GLU A 902 45.70 -39.21 8.47
C GLU A 902 44.68 -39.85 7.50
N PRO A 903 45.00 -40.08 6.22
CA PRO A 903 44.09 -40.74 5.29
C PRO A 903 43.92 -42.21 5.65
N PHE A 904 42.66 -42.67 5.63
CA PHE A 904 42.27 -44.06 5.82
C PHE A 904 43.03 -44.99 4.85
N LYS A 905 43.91 -45.85 5.39
CA LYS A 905 44.51 -46.98 4.67
C LYS A 905 43.89 -48.28 5.20
N GLY A 906 43.11 -48.97 4.37
CA GLY A 906 42.60 -50.28 4.75
C GLY A 906 41.50 -50.83 3.83
N ALA A 907 41.80 -51.04 2.55
CA ALA A 907 41.16 -52.12 1.79
C ALA A 907 42.15 -53.30 1.79
N GLY A 908 41.80 -54.34 2.55
CA GLY A 908 42.55 -55.58 2.63
C GLY A 908 41.66 -56.67 3.22
N ASN A 909 41.08 -57.47 2.32
CA ASN A 909 40.47 -58.80 2.52
C ASN A 909 40.63 -59.43 3.91
N VAL A 910 39.55 -59.99 4.46
CA VAL A 910 39.47 -61.43 4.79
C VAL A 910 38.02 -61.91 4.65
N ALA A 911 37.86 -63.01 3.92
CA ALA A 911 36.65 -63.79 3.79
C ALA A 911 36.34 -64.61 5.05
N ALA A 912 35.07 -64.69 5.43
CA ALA A 912 34.34 -65.85 5.97
C ALA A 912 32.94 -65.40 6.41
#